data_AF-A0A2T6CC42-F1
#
_entry.id   AF-A0A2T6CC42-F1
#
_cell.length_a   1.000
_cell.length_b   1.000
_cell.length_c   1.000
_cell.angle_alpha   90.00
_cell.angle_beta   90.00
_cell.angle_gamma   90.00
#
_symmetry.space_group_name_H-M   'P 1'
#
loop_
_entity.id
_entity.type
_entity.pdbx_description
1 polymer ?
#
loop_
_entity_poly.entity_id
_entity_poly.type
_entity_poly.pdbx_seq_one_letter_code
_entity_poly.pdbx_strand_id
1 'polypeptide(L)'
;MNPLDQFEIQFNASYAQLRSLLQVTSRPLLPVIDDALSLTVSEYLASLDASEQALRDIPVGTLVNLFSFISQQVDAEALAIVQALIDQDFDTAFASINLGRSFVANAAPDVTMEAFIISINPDYDFGNGTGGGATEIEQLFASYQDRLDAYLWAEDEAGHASPNFVVDDATGAWASTDTGNGSVSGATLDDLFDQLGEAAALAILSDLNGRDGLIDALLSQGAEPEDFDAAIAAAKAAAAQALQSLQSFGAQLMDQGAASAAGFEAQANAQSQALVAALVTALPGLDGALDDLVVGSRNSDPSFAVSPNGIATGSERGDWFYLTQGDDSFDGGLGDDILFGFDGADNLTGNAGNDHLFGGKGDDTLDGGDGIGDVAHFDAGMGRYTLRLAQDGTISAEDRMTDGQGTDSLTGVETLAFSTGVSIFDDATLDLSIIQGITGLNADEINTFIELYIAYFNRAPDALGLYFWGSAFADGTSLEETATFFLDQDETRATYAPDASNLEFATQVYANVLGRAADQDGLNFWVGQLDSGGVGRDAFILEVLRGAKAEPPQDASQSFVELQLQDRSYLSTKTDIGTYFAVIKGLSDVDDAAAAMQLFVRGDDNSIDTAIAGIDADYAEASAADSGALILQLVGVVDDPFLG
;
A
#
# COMPACT_ATOMS: atom_id res chain seq x y z
N MET A 1 -49.38 -20.39 28.31
CA MET A 1 -48.08 -21.01 28.59
C MET A 1 -48.27 -22.50 28.35
N ASN A 2 -47.61 -23.02 27.32
CA ASN A 2 -47.65 -24.45 27.00
C ASN A 2 -47.08 -25.22 28.22
N PRO A 3 -47.60 -26.41 28.56
CA PRO A 3 -46.98 -27.29 29.55
C PRO A 3 -45.46 -27.41 29.42
N LEU A 4 -44.92 -27.28 28.21
CA LEU A 4 -43.49 -27.28 27.93
C LEU A 4 -42.78 -26.00 28.41
N ASP A 5 -43.31 -24.81 28.10
CA ASP A 5 -42.76 -23.54 28.63
C ASP A 5 -42.85 -23.50 30.17
N GLN A 6 -43.93 -24.06 30.75
CA GLN A 6 -44.03 -24.18 32.21
C GLN A 6 -42.99 -25.15 32.78
N PHE A 7 -42.72 -26.26 32.07
CA PHE A 7 -41.71 -27.23 32.44
C PHE A 7 -40.30 -26.63 32.34
N GLU A 8 -39.96 -25.94 31.25
CA GLU A 8 -38.63 -25.31 31.07
C GLU A 8 -38.37 -24.21 32.09
N ILE A 9 -39.32 -23.29 32.30
CA ILE A 9 -39.15 -22.23 33.29
C ILE A 9 -39.00 -22.83 34.69
N GLN A 10 -39.78 -23.85 35.03
CA GLN A 10 -39.69 -24.48 36.35
C GLN A 10 -38.47 -25.40 36.48
N PHE A 11 -38.06 -26.10 35.43
CA PHE A 11 -36.90 -26.97 35.41
C PHE A 11 -35.62 -26.15 35.49
N ASN A 12 -35.49 -25.07 34.71
CA ASN A 12 -34.32 -24.18 34.72
C ASN A 12 -34.21 -23.41 36.03
N ALA A 13 -35.34 -22.91 36.57
CA ALA A 13 -35.36 -22.29 37.90
C ALA A 13 -34.89 -23.28 38.98
N SER A 14 -35.39 -24.52 38.93
CA SER A 14 -35.05 -25.54 39.92
C SER A 14 -33.65 -26.12 39.74
N TYR A 15 -33.16 -26.23 38.51
CA TYR A 15 -31.83 -26.70 38.15
C TYR A 15 -30.76 -25.71 38.63
N ALA A 16 -30.95 -24.41 38.37
CA ALA A 16 -30.06 -23.36 38.85
C ALA A 16 -30.04 -23.31 40.39
N GLN A 17 -31.20 -23.43 41.03
CA GLN A 17 -31.36 -23.42 42.48
C GLN A 17 -30.70 -24.66 43.14
N LEU A 18 -30.86 -25.86 42.57
CA LEU A 18 -30.25 -27.11 43.08
C LEU A 18 -28.74 -27.17 42.82
N ARG A 19 -28.27 -26.69 41.66
CA ARG A 19 -26.83 -26.63 41.34
C ARG A 19 -26.10 -25.66 42.27
N SER A 20 -26.68 -24.50 42.54
CA SER A 20 -26.21 -23.53 43.54
C SER A 20 -26.04 -24.19 44.92
N LEU A 21 -27.03 -24.96 45.36
CA LEU A 21 -26.99 -25.64 46.66
C LEU A 21 -25.95 -26.79 46.71
N LEU A 22 -25.82 -27.55 45.63
CA LEU A 22 -24.93 -28.72 45.52
C LEU A 22 -23.45 -28.34 45.28
N GLN A 23 -23.17 -27.19 44.65
CA GLN A 23 -21.81 -26.66 44.52
C GLN A 23 -21.17 -26.38 45.88
N VAL A 24 -21.96 -26.03 46.91
CA VAL A 24 -21.45 -25.81 48.28
C VAL A 24 -21.17 -27.13 49.02
N THR A 25 -21.78 -28.25 48.62
CA THR A 25 -21.64 -29.56 49.30
C THR A 25 -20.70 -30.55 48.59
N SER A 26 -19.99 -30.09 47.53
CA SER A 26 -18.95 -30.84 46.81
C SER A 26 -19.40 -32.19 46.21
N ARG A 27 -20.68 -32.33 45.84
CA ARG A 27 -21.19 -33.53 45.14
C ARG A 27 -22.02 -33.13 43.92
N PRO A 28 -21.57 -33.36 42.68
CA PRO A 28 -22.39 -33.19 41.49
C PRO A 28 -23.29 -34.42 41.30
N LEU A 29 -24.60 -34.24 41.21
CA LEU A 29 -25.55 -35.35 41.03
C LEU A 29 -26.60 -35.14 39.93
N LEU A 30 -26.70 -33.93 39.36
CA LEU A 30 -27.55 -33.66 38.21
C LEU A 30 -26.68 -33.44 36.96
N PRO A 31 -26.97 -34.12 35.83
CA PRO A 31 -26.38 -33.82 34.53
C PRO A 31 -26.74 -32.39 34.10
N VAL A 32 -25.90 -31.76 33.29
CA VAL A 32 -26.23 -30.49 32.64
C VAL A 32 -27.34 -30.72 31.61
N ILE A 33 -28.08 -29.68 31.20
CA ILE A 33 -29.23 -29.82 30.28
C ILE A 33 -28.86 -30.66 29.05
N ASP A 34 -27.72 -30.36 28.44
CA ASP A 34 -27.22 -31.08 27.26
C ASP A 34 -26.97 -32.57 27.54
N ASP A 35 -26.43 -32.89 28.72
CA ASP A 35 -26.24 -34.28 29.15
C ASP A 35 -27.58 -34.97 29.45
N ALA A 36 -28.56 -34.24 30.02
CA ALA A 36 -29.87 -34.78 30.41
C ALA A 36 -30.76 -35.09 29.19
N LEU A 37 -30.64 -34.33 28.10
CA LEU A 37 -31.33 -34.59 26.84
C LEU A 37 -30.89 -35.92 26.21
N SER A 38 -29.62 -36.28 26.38
CA SER A 38 -29.04 -37.53 25.89
C SER A 38 -29.40 -38.75 26.75
N LEU A 39 -29.88 -38.56 27.98
CA LEU A 39 -30.29 -39.67 28.85
C LEU A 39 -31.59 -40.30 28.39
N THR A 40 -31.71 -41.62 28.57
CA THR A 40 -33.02 -42.26 28.52
C THR A 40 -33.91 -41.76 29.65
N VAL A 41 -35.23 -41.80 29.47
CA VAL A 41 -36.19 -41.44 30.53
C VAL A 41 -35.91 -42.22 31.83
N SER A 42 -35.50 -43.50 31.73
CA SER A 42 -35.11 -44.29 32.90
C SER A 42 -33.87 -43.75 33.61
N GLU A 43 -32.85 -43.35 32.86
CA GLU A 43 -31.61 -42.78 33.41
C GLU A 43 -31.84 -41.38 33.99
N TYR A 44 -32.67 -40.58 33.34
CA TYR A 44 -33.12 -39.28 33.86
C TYR A 44 -33.86 -39.45 35.20
N LEU A 45 -34.85 -40.36 35.27
CA LEU A 45 -35.57 -40.66 36.52
C LEU A 45 -34.63 -41.19 37.61
N ALA A 46 -33.66 -42.03 37.26
CA ALA A 46 -32.66 -42.54 38.20
C ALA A 46 -31.72 -41.44 38.72
N SER A 47 -31.38 -40.44 37.89
CA SER A 47 -30.62 -39.27 38.31
C SER A 47 -31.42 -38.38 39.28
N LEU A 48 -32.72 -38.20 39.03
CA LEU A 48 -33.63 -37.51 39.96
C LEU A 48 -33.73 -38.25 41.30
N ASP A 49 -33.87 -39.58 41.29
CA ASP A 49 -33.85 -40.42 42.49
C ASP A 49 -32.55 -40.27 43.29
N ALA A 50 -31.40 -40.34 42.61
CA ALA A 50 -30.09 -40.20 43.24
C ALA A 50 -29.89 -38.82 43.87
N SER A 51 -30.37 -37.77 43.19
CA SER A 51 -30.29 -36.39 43.66
C SER A 51 -31.19 -36.15 44.87
N GLU A 52 -32.43 -36.63 44.82
CA GLU A 52 -33.36 -36.55 45.95
C GLU A 52 -32.80 -37.29 47.17
N GLN A 53 -32.28 -38.51 46.98
CA GLN A 53 -31.69 -39.30 48.05
C GLN A 53 -30.47 -38.59 48.67
N ALA A 54 -29.60 -38.01 47.86
CA ALA A 54 -28.43 -37.30 48.37
C ALA A 54 -28.80 -36.05 49.17
N LEU A 55 -29.86 -35.33 48.77
CA LEU A 55 -30.36 -34.17 49.51
C LEU A 55 -31.01 -34.59 50.84
N ARG A 56 -31.75 -35.71 50.86
CA ARG A 56 -32.29 -36.31 52.08
C ARG A 56 -31.19 -36.75 53.05
N ASP A 57 -30.04 -37.18 52.52
CA ASP A 57 -28.92 -37.67 53.31
C ASP A 57 -28.06 -36.54 53.91
N ILE A 58 -28.30 -35.26 53.57
CA ILE A 58 -27.60 -34.13 54.19
C ILE A 58 -28.08 -33.96 55.64
N PRO A 59 -27.18 -34.02 56.64
CA PRO A 59 -27.58 -33.81 58.02
C PRO A 59 -28.17 -32.40 58.24
N VAL A 60 -29.29 -32.30 58.96
CA VAL A 60 -29.97 -31.01 59.25
C VAL A 60 -29.02 -29.99 59.88
N GLY A 61 -28.09 -30.42 60.73
CA GLY A 61 -27.07 -29.52 61.30
C GLY A 61 -26.14 -28.89 60.26
N THR A 62 -25.84 -29.59 59.17
CA THR A 62 -25.08 -29.07 58.03
C THR A 62 -25.92 -28.06 57.25
N LEU A 63 -27.21 -28.34 57.03
CA LEU A 63 -28.13 -27.43 56.34
C LEU A 63 -28.33 -26.12 57.11
N VAL A 64 -28.47 -26.17 58.44
CA VAL A 64 -28.59 -24.96 59.29
C VAL A 64 -27.33 -24.09 59.22
N ASN A 65 -26.15 -24.70 59.24
CA ASN A 65 -24.89 -23.98 59.11
C ASN A 65 -24.75 -23.34 57.71
N LEU A 66 -25.11 -24.10 56.67
CA LEU A 66 -25.13 -23.62 55.30
C LEU A 66 -26.09 -22.43 55.13
N PHE A 67 -27.31 -22.54 55.65
CA PHE A 67 -28.33 -21.48 55.60
C PHE A 67 -27.83 -20.16 56.22
N SER A 68 -27.13 -20.23 57.36
CA SER A 68 -26.54 -19.03 57.99
C SER A 68 -25.47 -18.36 57.12
N PHE A 69 -24.78 -19.14 56.28
CA PHE A 69 -23.72 -18.67 55.40
C PHE A 69 -24.27 -18.07 54.10
N ILE A 70 -25.24 -18.75 53.46
CA ILE A 70 -25.73 -18.35 52.13
C ILE A 70 -26.94 -17.42 52.17
N SER A 71 -27.57 -17.19 53.32
CA SER A 71 -28.81 -16.39 53.40
C SER A 71 -28.74 -14.94 52.90
N GLN A 72 -27.53 -14.41 52.64
CA GLN A 72 -27.32 -13.10 52.01
C GLN A 72 -26.94 -13.16 50.52
N GLN A 73 -26.75 -14.35 49.96
CA GLN A 73 -26.14 -14.58 48.64
C GLN A 73 -27.04 -15.34 47.66
N VAL A 74 -28.20 -15.83 48.11
CA VAL A 74 -29.17 -16.53 47.27
C VAL A 74 -30.56 -15.91 47.40
N ASP A 75 -31.37 -16.07 46.36
CA ASP A 75 -32.72 -15.53 46.30
C ASP A 75 -33.69 -16.16 47.33
N ALA A 76 -34.85 -15.53 47.49
CA ALA A 76 -35.87 -15.92 48.46
C ALA A 76 -36.44 -17.33 48.23
N GLU A 77 -36.39 -17.83 46.99
CA GLU A 77 -36.91 -19.14 46.62
C GLU A 77 -35.92 -20.25 46.99
N ALA A 78 -34.62 -20.06 46.74
CA ALA A 78 -33.56 -20.96 47.19
C ALA A 78 -33.52 -21.04 48.73
N LEU A 79 -33.70 -19.91 49.41
CA LEU A 79 -33.86 -19.84 50.88
C LEU A 79 -35.05 -20.69 51.36
N ALA A 80 -36.19 -20.65 50.66
CA ALA A 80 -37.37 -21.42 51.00
C ALA A 80 -37.15 -22.93 50.86
N ILE A 81 -36.41 -23.37 49.84
CA ILE A 81 -36.05 -24.78 49.64
C ILE A 81 -35.12 -25.28 50.74
N VAL A 82 -34.08 -24.51 51.10
CA VAL A 82 -33.16 -24.89 52.19
C VAL A 82 -33.89 -24.92 53.53
N GLN A 83 -34.78 -23.96 53.76
CA GLN A 83 -35.63 -23.96 54.95
C GLN A 83 -36.56 -25.18 54.98
N ALA A 84 -37.18 -25.56 53.85
CA ALA A 84 -37.99 -26.76 53.73
C ALA A 84 -37.17 -28.05 53.97
N LEU A 85 -35.92 -28.12 53.49
CA LEU A 85 -35.01 -29.24 53.78
C LEU A 85 -34.61 -29.30 55.28
N ILE A 86 -34.38 -28.15 55.91
CA ILE A 86 -34.11 -28.05 57.36
C ILE A 86 -35.33 -28.53 58.16
N ASP A 87 -36.52 -28.11 57.74
CA ASP A 87 -37.80 -28.46 58.37
C ASP A 87 -38.27 -29.88 58.01
N GLN A 88 -37.52 -30.58 57.14
CA GLN A 88 -37.84 -31.90 56.57
C GLN A 88 -39.19 -31.95 55.83
N ASP A 89 -39.66 -30.81 55.32
CA ASP A 89 -40.80 -30.70 54.42
C ASP A 89 -40.37 -31.03 52.99
N PHE A 90 -40.24 -32.33 52.73
CA PHE A 90 -39.75 -32.84 51.44
C PHE A 90 -40.74 -32.67 50.29
N ASP A 91 -42.03 -32.54 50.59
CA ASP A 91 -43.04 -32.29 49.56
C ASP A 91 -42.82 -30.91 48.95
N THR A 92 -42.55 -29.91 49.79
CA THR A 92 -42.18 -28.55 49.36
C THR A 92 -40.76 -28.53 48.79
N ALA A 93 -39.79 -29.17 49.44
CA ALA A 93 -38.39 -29.13 49.00
C ALA A 93 -38.13 -29.82 47.66
N PHE A 94 -38.94 -30.83 47.31
CA PHE A 94 -38.79 -31.60 46.07
C PHE A 94 -39.96 -31.43 45.10
N ALA A 95 -40.79 -30.40 45.29
CA ALA A 95 -41.92 -30.10 44.41
C ALA A 95 -41.51 -30.08 42.93
N SER A 96 -40.36 -29.48 42.63
CA SER A 96 -39.81 -29.40 41.27
C SER A 96 -39.28 -30.73 40.73
N ILE A 97 -38.65 -31.57 41.57
CA ILE A 97 -38.20 -32.91 41.18
C ILE A 97 -39.42 -33.77 40.84
N ASN A 98 -40.50 -33.64 41.63
CA ASN A 98 -41.76 -34.36 41.41
C ASN A 98 -42.49 -33.91 40.15
N LEU A 99 -42.36 -32.63 39.77
CA LEU A 99 -42.85 -32.13 38.49
C LEU A 99 -42.09 -32.76 37.30
N GLY A 100 -40.77 -32.88 37.40
CA GLY A 100 -39.95 -33.57 36.39
C GLY A 100 -40.34 -35.04 36.20
N ARG A 101 -40.58 -35.76 37.30
CA ARG A 101 -41.12 -37.13 37.24
C ARG A 101 -42.50 -37.20 36.59
N SER A 102 -43.35 -36.23 36.88
CA SER A 102 -44.72 -36.18 36.36
C SER A 102 -44.75 -35.88 34.86
N PHE A 103 -43.81 -35.06 34.36
CA PHE A 103 -43.68 -34.71 32.95
C PHE A 103 -43.40 -35.94 32.08
N VAL A 104 -42.50 -36.82 32.53
CA VAL A 104 -42.11 -38.05 31.80
C VAL A 104 -42.93 -39.28 32.19
N ALA A 105 -43.95 -39.14 33.03
CA ALA A 105 -44.68 -40.28 33.61
C ALA A 105 -45.34 -41.21 32.58
N ASN A 106 -45.63 -40.70 31.37
CA ASN A 106 -46.22 -41.45 30.27
C ASN A 106 -45.22 -41.79 29.15
N ALA A 107 -43.94 -41.48 29.32
CA ALA A 107 -42.89 -41.75 28.35
C ALA A 107 -42.43 -43.22 28.42
N ALA A 108 -41.98 -43.75 27.28
CA ALA A 108 -41.35 -45.07 27.26
C ALA A 108 -39.96 -45.01 27.93
N PRO A 109 -39.62 -45.98 28.78
CA PRO A 109 -38.44 -45.92 29.65
C PRO A 109 -37.09 -45.88 28.89
N ASP A 110 -37.07 -46.38 27.67
CA ASP A 110 -35.90 -46.54 26.79
C ASP A 110 -35.72 -45.41 25.76
N VAL A 111 -36.65 -44.44 25.71
CA VAL A 111 -36.57 -43.29 24.81
C VAL A 111 -35.71 -42.20 25.45
N THR A 112 -34.89 -41.50 24.67
CA THR A 112 -34.11 -40.35 25.16
C THR A 112 -35.04 -39.19 25.53
N MET A 113 -34.63 -38.35 26.48
CA MET A 113 -35.39 -37.15 26.84
C MET A 113 -35.63 -36.26 25.61
N GLU A 114 -34.62 -36.14 24.74
CA GLU A 114 -34.71 -35.45 23.45
C GLU A 114 -35.84 -36.01 22.56
N ALA A 115 -35.83 -37.31 22.30
CA ALA A 115 -36.83 -37.95 21.44
C ALA A 115 -38.23 -37.94 22.06
N PHE A 116 -38.34 -38.04 23.39
CA PHE A 116 -39.63 -37.92 24.08
C PHE A 116 -40.22 -36.52 23.91
N ILE A 117 -39.40 -35.47 24.07
CA ILE A 117 -39.82 -34.08 23.93
C ILE A 117 -40.22 -33.75 22.48
N ILE A 118 -39.46 -34.20 21.46
CA ILE A 118 -39.90 -34.11 20.05
C ILE A 118 -41.23 -34.84 19.81
N SER A 119 -41.44 -35.99 20.46
CA SER A 119 -42.68 -36.76 20.25
C SER A 119 -43.94 -36.06 20.75
N ILE A 120 -43.81 -35.18 21.74
CA ILE A 120 -44.93 -34.42 22.31
C ILE A 120 -45.00 -32.98 21.76
N ASN A 121 -43.90 -32.48 21.20
CA ASN A 121 -43.81 -31.20 20.50
C ASN A 121 -42.91 -31.34 19.25
N PRO A 122 -43.49 -31.69 18.09
CA PRO A 122 -42.73 -31.98 16.86
C PRO A 122 -41.96 -30.78 16.29
N ASP A 123 -42.32 -29.56 16.71
CA ASP A 123 -41.70 -28.31 16.28
C ASP A 123 -40.62 -27.83 17.26
N TYR A 124 -40.21 -28.67 18.23
CA TYR A 124 -39.22 -28.35 19.24
C TYR A 124 -37.79 -28.68 18.75
N ASP A 125 -36.91 -27.68 18.73
CA ASP A 125 -35.51 -27.75 18.30
C ASP A 125 -34.55 -27.65 19.51
N PHE A 126 -33.54 -28.53 19.58
CA PHE A 126 -32.63 -28.69 20.72
C PHE A 126 -31.32 -27.88 20.62
N GLY A 127 -31.22 -26.95 19.67
CA GLY A 127 -30.08 -26.04 19.53
C GLY A 127 -29.47 -26.11 18.13
N ASN A 128 -29.24 -24.99 17.46
CA ASN A 128 -28.57 -23.84 18.04
C ASN A 128 -29.37 -22.52 17.92
N GLY A 129 -29.85 -22.00 19.07
CA GLY A 129 -29.94 -20.56 19.35
C GLY A 129 -31.20 -19.79 18.92
N THR A 130 -32.04 -19.44 19.90
CA THR A 130 -32.75 -18.13 19.95
C THR A 130 -32.71 -17.66 21.40
N GLY A 131 -32.13 -16.54 21.80
CA GLY A 131 -31.35 -15.53 21.09
C GLY A 131 -30.45 -14.85 22.13
N GLY A 132 -29.15 -15.13 22.04
CA GLY A 132 -28.14 -14.16 22.48
C GLY A 132 -27.73 -13.38 21.25
N GLY A 133 -27.27 -12.13 21.41
CA GLY A 133 -26.92 -11.27 20.28
C GLY A 133 -26.09 -11.98 19.20
N ALA A 134 -25.21 -12.92 19.56
CA ALA A 134 -24.42 -13.74 18.63
C ALA A 134 -25.22 -14.40 17.51
N THR A 135 -26.25 -15.20 17.83
CA THR A 135 -27.00 -15.96 16.83
C THR A 135 -27.87 -15.05 15.95
N GLU A 136 -28.39 -13.96 16.51
CA GLU A 136 -29.16 -12.96 15.75
C GLU A 136 -28.25 -12.16 14.81
N ILE A 137 -27.03 -11.84 15.24
CA ILE A 137 -26.00 -11.20 14.42
C ILE A 137 -25.51 -12.12 13.30
N GLU A 138 -25.24 -13.40 13.58
CA GLU A 138 -24.88 -14.41 12.56
C GLU A 138 -25.98 -14.56 11.49
N GLN A 139 -27.25 -14.57 11.90
CA GLN A 139 -28.38 -14.60 10.97
C GLN A 139 -28.53 -13.32 10.16
N LEU A 140 -28.25 -12.15 10.77
CA LEU A 140 -28.23 -10.87 10.04
C LEU A 140 -27.13 -10.89 8.98
N PHE A 141 -25.91 -11.30 9.33
CA PHE A 141 -24.82 -11.45 8.36
C PHE A 141 -25.15 -12.42 7.22
N ALA A 142 -25.74 -13.58 7.51
CA ALA A 142 -26.20 -14.52 6.47
C ALA A 142 -27.29 -13.90 5.58
N SER A 143 -28.22 -13.13 6.16
CA SER A 143 -29.24 -12.41 5.38
C SER A 143 -28.65 -11.28 4.54
N TYR A 144 -27.55 -10.66 4.98
CA TYR A 144 -26.82 -9.66 4.21
C TYR A 144 -26.10 -10.30 3.05
N GLN A 145 -25.53 -11.49 3.21
CA GLN A 145 -24.97 -12.27 2.11
C GLN A 145 -26.04 -12.60 1.05
N ASP A 146 -27.23 -13.07 1.44
CA ASP A 146 -28.34 -13.32 0.50
C ASP A 146 -28.80 -12.03 -0.23
N ARG A 147 -28.79 -10.88 0.47
CA ARG A 147 -29.13 -9.57 -0.11
C ARG A 147 -28.02 -9.05 -1.01
N LEU A 148 -26.77 -9.28 -0.62
CA LEU A 148 -25.59 -8.95 -1.40
C LEU A 148 -25.59 -9.76 -2.69
N ASP A 149 -25.89 -11.05 -2.66
CA ASP A 149 -26.07 -11.90 -3.85
C ASP A 149 -27.15 -11.35 -4.79
N ALA A 150 -28.20 -10.73 -4.22
CA ALA A 150 -29.25 -10.06 -4.99
C ALA A 150 -28.81 -8.70 -5.56
N TYR A 151 -27.77 -8.06 -5.00
CA TYR A 151 -27.23 -6.78 -5.45
C TYR A 151 -25.95 -6.90 -6.32
N LEU A 152 -25.08 -7.89 -6.10
CA LEU A 152 -23.73 -8.02 -6.66
C LEU A 152 -23.39 -9.38 -7.34
N TRP A 153 -24.35 -10.27 -7.55
CA TRP A 153 -24.18 -11.59 -8.23
C TRP A 153 -23.32 -12.60 -7.42
N ALA A 154 -23.78 -13.85 -7.36
CA ALA A 154 -23.21 -14.93 -6.54
C ALA A 154 -21.81 -15.42 -7.00
N GLU A 155 -21.06 -15.99 -6.04
CA GLU A 155 -19.71 -16.55 -6.16
C GLU A 155 -19.51 -17.50 -7.37
N ASP A 156 -18.41 -17.28 -8.11
CA ASP A 156 -17.58 -18.41 -8.52
C ASP A 156 -16.10 -18.14 -8.20
N GLU A 157 -15.32 -19.22 -8.19
CA GLU A 157 -13.93 -19.32 -7.75
C GLU A 157 -12.92 -18.44 -8.53
N ALA A 158 -13.36 -17.54 -9.41
CA ALA A 158 -12.51 -16.69 -10.25
C ALA A 158 -12.65 -15.17 -10.01
N GLY A 159 -13.51 -14.72 -9.08
CA GLY A 159 -13.71 -13.28 -8.80
C GLY A 159 -14.52 -12.58 -9.90
N HIS A 160 -15.78 -12.23 -9.61
CA HIS A 160 -16.67 -11.58 -10.58
C HIS A 160 -16.70 -10.06 -10.46
N ALA A 161 -16.91 -9.43 -11.62
CA ALA A 161 -17.01 -7.99 -11.80
C ALA A 161 -18.40 -7.44 -11.46
N SER A 162 -18.41 -6.26 -10.86
CA SER A 162 -19.62 -5.47 -10.60
C SER A 162 -20.39 -5.18 -11.89
N PRO A 163 -21.74 -5.12 -11.84
CA PRO A 163 -22.57 -4.99 -13.02
C PRO A 163 -22.29 -3.69 -13.78
N ASN A 164 -22.40 -3.77 -15.11
CA ASN A 164 -22.20 -2.62 -15.96
C ASN A 164 -23.48 -1.75 -16.07
N PHE A 165 -23.56 -0.53 -15.56
CA PHE A 165 -24.66 0.42 -15.67
C PHE A 165 -24.45 1.48 -16.77
N VAL A 166 -25.47 1.64 -17.60
CA VAL A 166 -25.61 2.77 -18.52
C VAL A 166 -26.43 3.87 -17.86
N VAL A 167 -25.89 5.08 -17.84
CA VAL A 167 -26.54 6.30 -17.32
C VAL A 167 -26.97 7.20 -18.49
N ASP A 168 -28.17 7.77 -18.40
CA ASP A 168 -28.67 8.83 -19.27
C ASP A 168 -28.29 10.21 -18.69
N ASP A 169 -27.34 10.89 -19.33
CA ASP A 169 -26.79 12.17 -18.84
C ASP A 169 -27.82 13.31 -18.72
N ALA A 170 -28.96 13.22 -19.42
CA ALA A 170 -29.98 14.26 -19.42
C ALA A 170 -30.98 14.10 -18.27
N THR A 171 -31.16 12.87 -17.80
CA THR A 171 -32.21 12.51 -16.82
C THR A 171 -31.65 11.92 -15.53
N GLY A 172 -30.41 11.43 -15.55
CA GLY A 172 -29.80 10.65 -14.46
C GLY A 172 -30.39 9.24 -14.33
N ALA A 173 -31.24 8.81 -15.27
CA ALA A 173 -31.78 7.46 -15.27
C ALA A 173 -30.69 6.46 -15.62
N TRP A 174 -30.72 5.28 -15.01
CA TRP A 174 -29.67 4.30 -15.20
C TRP A 174 -30.21 2.87 -15.26
N ALA A 175 -29.50 1.98 -15.93
CA ALA A 175 -29.83 0.56 -15.98
C ALA A 175 -28.59 -0.32 -16.13
N SER A 176 -28.56 -1.42 -15.39
CA SER A 176 -27.56 -2.50 -15.57
C SER A 176 -27.73 -3.18 -16.94
N THR A 177 -26.61 -3.47 -17.60
CA THR A 177 -26.51 -3.91 -19.00
C THR A 177 -26.08 -5.35 -19.18
N ASP A 178 -25.62 -6.02 -18.13
CA ASP A 178 -25.18 -7.41 -18.21
C ASP A 178 -25.85 -8.26 -17.14
N THR A 179 -26.94 -8.97 -17.48
CA THR A 179 -27.69 -9.74 -16.46
C THR A 179 -28.26 -11.07 -16.97
N GLY A 180 -27.65 -12.17 -16.52
CA GLY A 180 -28.25 -13.51 -16.54
C GLY A 180 -29.31 -13.72 -15.45
N ASN A 181 -29.40 -12.82 -14.46
CA ASN A 181 -30.25 -12.95 -13.26
C ASN A 181 -31.20 -11.74 -13.01
N GLY A 182 -31.40 -10.85 -13.98
CA GLY A 182 -32.42 -9.79 -13.94
C GLY A 182 -31.86 -8.36 -13.89
N SER A 183 -32.47 -7.44 -14.63
CA SER A 183 -32.00 -6.04 -14.78
C SER A 183 -32.44 -5.17 -13.60
N VAL A 184 -31.48 -4.49 -12.96
CA VAL A 184 -31.68 -3.40 -11.99
C VAL A 184 -31.58 -2.04 -12.70
N SER A 185 -32.44 -1.10 -12.33
CA SER A 185 -32.51 0.24 -12.93
C SER A 185 -33.05 1.28 -11.94
N GLY A 186 -32.67 2.54 -12.11
CA GLY A 186 -33.18 3.66 -11.31
C GLY A 186 -33.44 4.93 -12.15
N ALA A 187 -34.11 5.90 -11.54
CA ALA A 187 -34.57 7.10 -12.23
C ALA A 187 -33.62 8.30 -12.07
N THR A 188 -32.75 8.28 -11.06
CA THR A 188 -31.80 9.34 -10.75
C THR A 188 -30.43 8.78 -10.37
N LEU A 189 -29.40 9.62 -10.48
CA LEU A 189 -28.05 9.31 -10.00
C LEU A 189 -28.02 9.14 -8.48
N ASP A 190 -28.84 9.90 -7.74
CA ASP A 190 -28.96 9.72 -6.28
C ASP A 190 -29.46 8.29 -5.96
N ASP A 191 -30.42 7.76 -6.73
CA ASP A 191 -30.88 6.37 -6.56
C ASP A 191 -29.81 5.33 -6.90
N LEU A 192 -28.91 5.64 -7.85
CA LEU A 192 -27.78 4.77 -8.20
C LEU A 192 -26.79 4.72 -7.02
N PHE A 193 -26.37 5.89 -6.53
CA PHE A 193 -25.40 5.99 -5.45
C PHE A 193 -25.93 5.43 -4.14
N ASP A 194 -27.22 5.58 -3.86
CA ASP A 194 -27.88 4.94 -2.73
C ASP A 194 -27.81 3.40 -2.81
N GLN A 195 -27.97 2.82 -4.01
CA GLN A 195 -27.90 1.37 -4.20
C GLN A 195 -26.46 0.85 -4.13
N LEU A 196 -25.50 1.60 -4.68
CA LEU A 196 -24.07 1.26 -4.55
C LEU A 196 -23.60 1.35 -3.11
N GLY A 197 -24.04 2.37 -2.37
CA GLY A 197 -23.75 2.50 -0.94
C GLY A 197 -24.39 1.39 -0.10
N GLU A 198 -25.59 0.91 -0.47
CA GLU A 198 -26.20 -0.24 0.19
C GLU A 198 -25.44 -1.55 -0.13
N ALA A 199 -25.07 -1.76 -1.39
CA ALA A 199 -24.28 -2.93 -1.79
C ALA A 199 -22.90 -2.94 -1.10
N ALA A 200 -22.23 -1.79 -1.03
CA ALA A 200 -20.99 -1.60 -0.30
C ALA A 200 -21.11 -1.96 1.18
N ALA A 201 -22.15 -1.43 1.85
CA ALA A 201 -22.41 -1.72 3.26
C ALA A 201 -22.66 -3.22 3.50
N LEU A 202 -23.40 -3.88 2.62
CA LEU A 202 -23.69 -5.30 2.70
C LEU A 202 -22.45 -6.17 2.44
N ALA A 203 -21.56 -5.76 1.53
CA ALA A 203 -20.28 -6.41 1.27
C ALA A 203 -19.37 -6.36 2.50
N ILE A 204 -19.19 -5.17 3.08
CA ILE A 204 -18.39 -4.98 4.31
C ILE A 204 -18.92 -5.86 5.42
N LEU A 205 -20.24 -5.84 5.67
CA LEU A 205 -20.84 -6.66 6.71
C LEU A 205 -20.69 -8.16 6.40
N SER A 206 -20.90 -8.59 5.16
CA SER A 206 -20.73 -10.00 4.80
C SER A 206 -19.30 -10.52 5.06
N ASP A 207 -18.26 -9.72 4.79
CA ASP A 207 -16.86 -10.09 5.09
C ASP A 207 -16.60 -10.23 6.59
N LEU A 208 -17.10 -9.29 7.39
CA LEU A 208 -16.93 -9.29 8.84
C LEU A 208 -17.45 -10.60 9.49
N ASN A 209 -18.45 -11.24 8.89
CA ASN A 209 -18.94 -12.56 9.31
C ASN A 209 -17.87 -13.68 9.24
N GLY A 210 -16.90 -13.55 8.33
CA GLY A 210 -15.83 -14.53 8.12
C GLY A 210 -14.65 -14.39 9.07
N ARG A 211 -14.59 -13.33 9.90
CA ARG A 211 -13.45 -13.05 10.79
C ARG A 211 -13.61 -13.74 12.15
N ASP A 212 -12.72 -14.69 12.43
CA ASP A 212 -12.70 -15.46 13.68
C ASP A 212 -12.69 -14.54 14.93
N GLY A 213 -13.69 -14.68 15.80
CA GLY A 213 -13.78 -13.96 17.07
C GLY A 213 -14.30 -12.52 17.01
N LEU A 214 -14.65 -12.00 15.82
CA LEU A 214 -15.19 -10.65 15.67
C LEU A 214 -16.58 -10.51 16.31
N ILE A 215 -17.45 -11.50 16.14
CA ILE A 215 -18.80 -11.52 16.73
C ILE A 215 -18.70 -11.43 18.26
N ASP A 216 -17.77 -12.19 18.86
CA ASP A 216 -17.51 -12.14 20.30
C ASP A 216 -17.00 -10.75 20.75
N ALA A 217 -16.16 -10.10 19.94
CA ALA A 217 -15.66 -8.76 20.21
C ALA A 217 -16.78 -7.70 20.15
N LEU A 218 -17.61 -7.73 19.10
CA LEU A 218 -18.76 -6.83 18.94
C LEU A 218 -19.76 -6.96 20.08
N LEU A 219 -20.09 -8.19 20.48
CA LEU A 219 -20.97 -8.45 21.62
C LEU A 219 -20.37 -8.01 22.95
N SER A 220 -19.05 -8.16 23.14
CA SER A 220 -18.38 -7.69 24.35
C SER A 220 -18.42 -6.17 24.53
N GLN A 221 -18.56 -5.43 23.42
CA GLN A 221 -18.74 -3.98 23.37
C GLN A 221 -20.23 -3.56 23.42
N GLY A 222 -21.15 -4.51 23.46
CA GLY A 222 -22.59 -4.27 23.60
C GLY A 222 -23.34 -4.01 22.30
N ALA A 223 -22.84 -4.50 21.16
CA ALA A 223 -23.55 -4.41 19.88
C ALA A 223 -24.85 -5.23 19.90
N GLU A 224 -25.94 -4.59 19.50
CA GLU A 224 -27.29 -5.17 19.36
C GLU A 224 -27.72 -5.21 17.88
N PRO A 225 -28.71 -6.02 17.48
CA PRO A 225 -29.19 -6.10 16.10
C PRO A 225 -29.54 -4.74 15.45
N GLU A 226 -30.05 -3.80 16.23
CA GLU A 226 -30.39 -2.45 15.76
C GLU A 226 -29.16 -1.58 15.41
N ASP A 227 -27.99 -1.90 15.96
CA ASP A 227 -26.72 -1.24 15.65
C ASP A 227 -26.21 -1.63 14.25
N PHE A 228 -26.57 -2.82 13.74
CA PHE A 228 -26.23 -3.26 12.38
C PHE A 228 -27.08 -2.55 11.33
N ASP A 229 -28.37 -2.33 11.60
CA ASP A 229 -29.22 -1.50 10.74
C ASP A 229 -28.75 -0.04 10.72
N ALA A 230 -28.29 0.47 11.88
CA ALA A 230 -27.67 1.78 11.97
C ALA A 230 -26.34 1.82 11.19
N ALA A 231 -25.54 0.76 11.25
CA ALA A 231 -24.30 0.63 10.48
C ALA A 231 -24.55 0.63 8.97
N ILE A 232 -25.59 -0.08 8.50
CA ILE A 232 -26.01 -0.05 7.09
C ILE A 232 -26.42 1.36 6.67
N ALA A 233 -27.25 2.04 7.48
CA ALA A 233 -27.70 3.39 7.17
C ALA A 233 -26.55 4.40 7.16
N ALA A 234 -25.61 4.24 8.10
CA ALA A 234 -24.41 5.07 8.22
C ALA A 234 -23.45 4.85 7.04
N ALA A 235 -23.18 3.59 6.69
CA ALA A 235 -22.35 3.22 5.55
C ALA A 235 -22.96 3.65 4.21
N LYS A 236 -24.28 3.47 4.03
CA LYS A 236 -25.01 3.95 2.87
C LYS A 236 -24.85 5.46 2.69
N ALA A 237 -25.05 6.23 3.76
CA ALA A 237 -24.93 7.68 3.72
C ALA A 237 -23.49 8.16 3.45
N ALA A 238 -22.50 7.51 4.07
CA ALA A 238 -21.09 7.85 3.88
C ALA A 238 -20.59 7.45 2.49
N ALA A 239 -20.95 6.27 1.99
CA ALA A 239 -20.63 5.83 0.64
C ALA A 239 -21.28 6.74 -0.42
N ALA A 240 -22.57 7.07 -0.29
CA ALA A 240 -23.22 8.00 -1.22
C ALA A 240 -22.54 9.39 -1.25
N GLN A 241 -22.12 9.92 -0.08
CA GLN A 241 -21.38 11.18 0.01
C GLN A 241 -19.96 11.08 -0.57
N ALA A 242 -19.29 9.96 -0.35
CA ALA A 242 -17.98 9.67 -0.92
C ALA A 242 -18.05 9.63 -2.45
N LEU A 243 -18.97 8.83 -3.01
CA LEU A 243 -19.17 8.69 -4.45
C LEU A 243 -19.57 10.03 -5.11
N GLN A 244 -20.46 10.81 -4.50
CA GLN A 244 -20.83 12.13 -5.01
C GLN A 244 -19.64 13.11 -5.01
N SER A 245 -18.84 13.09 -3.95
CA SER A 245 -17.65 13.93 -3.81
C SER A 245 -16.59 13.58 -4.86
N LEU A 246 -16.39 12.29 -5.10
CA LEU A 246 -15.40 11.75 -6.03
C LEU A 246 -15.81 11.94 -7.48
N GLN A 247 -17.09 11.75 -7.82
CA GLN A 247 -17.61 12.10 -9.15
C GLN A 247 -17.44 13.60 -9.43
N SER A 248 -17.74 14.45 -8.44
CA SER A 248 -17.61 15.90 -8.56
C SER A 248 -16.16 16.35 -8.76
N PHE A 249 -15.19 15.59 -8.25
CA PHE A 249 -13.77 15.88 -8.38
C PHE A 249 -13.15 15.24 -9.63
N GLY A 250 -13.50 14.00 -9.99
CA GLY A 250 -13.10 13.37 -11.25
C GLY A 250 -13.56 14.18 -12.47
N ALA A 251 -14.74 14.79 -12.40
CA ALA A 251 -15.18 15.77 -13.39
C ALA A 251 -14.31 17.04 -13.43
N GLN A 252 -13.71 17.46 -12.31
CA GLN A 252 -12.79 18.61 -12.26
C GLN A 252 -11.39 18.25 -12.79
N LEU A 253 -10.91 17.03 -12.54
CA LEU A 253 -9.67 16.50 -13.12
C LEU A 253 -9.76 16.45 -14.65
N MET A 254 -10.83 15.85 -15.18
CA MET A 254 -11.02 15.70 -16.63
C MET A 254 -11.32 17.03 -17.36
N ASP A 255 -11.97 18.00 -16.71
CA ASP A 255 -12.40 19.25 -17.36
C ASP A 255 -11.40 20.42 -17.18
N GLN A 256 -10.52 20.41 -16.15
CA GLN A 256 -9.76 21.62 -15.80
C GLN A 256 -8.25 21.46 -15.57
N GLY A 257 -7.68 20.25 -15.48
CA GLY A 257 -6.23 20.08 -15.29
C GLY A 257 -5.62 20.87 -14.12
N ALA A 258 -6.44 21.25 -13.12
CA ALA A 258 -6.12 22.23 -12.08
C ALA A 258 -6.30 21.68 -10.66
N ALA A 259 -6.68 20.42 -10.50
CA ALA A 259 -6.83 19.80 -9.21
C ALA A 259 -5.49 19.12 -8.85
N SER A 260 -4.83 19.58 -7.78
CA SER A 260 -3.60 18.93 -7.28
C SER A 260 -3.94 17.53 -6.77
N ALA A 261 -3.13 16.53 -7.12
CA ALA A 261 -3.32 15.16 -6.67
C ALA A 261 -3.39 15.02 -5.13
N ALA A 262 -2.56 15.79 -4.39
CA ALA A 262 -2.67 15.90 -2.92
C ALA A 262 -4.04 16.41 -2.41
N GLY A 263 -4.75 17.22 -3.21
CA GLY A 263 -6.11 17.66 -2.89
C GLY A 263 -7.15 16.58 -3.12
N PHE A 264 -6.93 15.71 -4.12
CA PHE A 264 -7.74 14.52 -4.36
C PHE A 264 -7.56 13.51 -3.24
N GLU A 265 -6.32 13.17 -2.92
CA GLU A 265 -5.96 12.23 -1.87
C GLU A 265 -6.50 12.68 -0.50
N ALA A 266 -6.33 13.95 -0.13
CA ALA A 266 -6.88 14.47 1.12
C ALA A 266 -8.41 14.40 1.16
N GLN A 267 -9.09 14.65 0.03
CA GLN A 267 -10.54 14.54 -0.06
C GLN A 267 -11.00 13.09 -0.02
N ALA A 268 -10.33 12.19 -0.74
CA ALA A 268 -10.58 10.76 -0.79
C ALA A 268 -10.37 10.08 0.56
N ASN A 269 -9.22 10.30 1.19
CA ASN A 269 -8.88 9.82 2.53
C ASN A 269 -9.92 10.33 3.55
N ALA A 270 -10.33 11.60 3.47
CA ALA A 270 -11.39 12.12 4.34
C ALA A 270 -12.75 11.42 4.13
N GLN A 271 -13.07 10.97 2.91
CA GLN A 271 -14.29 10.21 2.65
C GLN A 271 -14.19 8.74 3.12
N SER A 272 -13.05 8.08 2.90
CA SER A 272 -12.80 6.72 3.42
C SER A 272 -12.84 6.71 4.95
N GLN A 273 -12.13 7.64 5.60
CA GLN A 273 -12.19 7.82 7.05
C GLN A 273 -13.60 8.16 7.54
N ALA A 274 -14.40 8.92 6.79
CA ALA A 274 -15.78 9.20 7.16
C ALA A 274 -16.67 7.95 7.09
N LEU A 275 -16.45 7.06 6.10
CA LEU A 275 -17.13 5.77 6.00
C LEU A 275 -16.75 4.83 7.15
N VAL A 276 -15.46 4.66 7.41
CA VAL A 276 -14.96 3.85 8.52
C VAL A 276 -15.45 4.41 9.85
N ALA A 277 -15.34 5.73 10.07
CA ALA A 277 -15.82 6.36 11.30
C ALA A 277 -17.33 6.23 11.49
N ALA A 278 -18.11 6.28 10.41
CA ALA A 278 -19.57 6.08 10.46
C ALA A 278 -19.92 4.64 10.86
N LEU A 279 -19.19 3.65 10.34
CA LEU A 279 -19.34 2.23 10.67
C LEU A 279 -18.89 1.93 12.11
N VAL A 280 -17.71 2.37 12.52
CA VAL A 280 -17.18 2.23 13.88
C VAL A 280 -18.08 2.91 14.91
N THR A 281 -18.65 4.08 14.59
CA THR A 281 -19.59 4.77 15.48
C THR A 281 -20.86 3.95 15.70
N ALA A 282 -21.34 3.25 14.67
CA ALA A 282 -22.48 2.35 14.77
C ALA A 282 -22.12 1.02 15.45
N LEU A 283 -20.90 0.51 15.23
CA LEU A 283 -20.41 -0.76 15.76
C LEU A 283 -19.01 -0.58 16.41
N PRO A 284 -18.93 -0.18 17.69
CA PRO A 284 -17.69 0.21 18.38
C PRO A 284 -16.64 -0.89 18.61
N GLY A 285 -16.83 -2.09 18.06
CA GLY A 285 -15.87 -3.19 18.07
C GLY A 285 -15.16 -3.42 16.73
N LEU A 286 -15.44 -2.59 15.72
CA LEU A 286 -14.91 -2.73 14.36
C LEU A 286 -13.55 -2.07 14.11
N ASP A 287 -13.01 -1.30 15.06
CA ASP A 287 -11.85 -0.43 14.84
C ASP A 287 -10.68 -1.12 14.12
N GLY A 288 -10.25 -2.31 14.58
CA GLY A 288 -9.14 -3.05 13.96
C GLY A 288 -9.54 -4.12 12.95
N ALA A 289 -10.83 -4.24 12.62
CA ALA A 289 -11.35 -5.19 11.63
C ALA A 289 -11.63 -4.54 10.27
N LEU A 290 -11.57 -3.21 10.20
CA LEU A 290 -11.76 -2.44 8.97
C LEU A 290 -10.43 -1.88 8.41
N ASP A 291 -9.31 -2.21 9.06
CA ASP A 291 -7.97 -1.80 8.62
C ASP A 291 -7.61 -2.36 7.23
N ASP A 292 -8.26 -3.45 6.79
CA ASP A 292 -8.01 -4.15 5.50
C ASP A 292 -9.07 -3.85 4.41
N LEU A 293 -9.92 -2.82 4.57
CA LEU A 293 -11.04 -2.56 3.66
C LEU A 293 -10.63 -1.70 2.45
N VAL A 294 -10.56 -2.31 1.25
CA VAL A 294 -10.34 -1.61 -0.04
C VAL A 294 -11.66 -1.04 -0.58
N VAL A 295 -11.64 0.21 -1.05
CA VAL A 295 -12.80 0.91 -1.65
C VAL A 295 -12.41 1.56 -2.98
N GLY A 296 -13.00 1.13 -4.10
CA GLY A 296 -12.71 1.71 -5.43
C GLY A 296 -13.90 1.74 -6.39
N SER A 297 -13.76 2.49 -7.48
CA SER A 297 -14.73 2.61 -8.56
C SER A 297 -14.08 2.32 -9.89
N ARG A 298 -14.78 1.57 -10.75
CA ARG A 298 -14.33 1.31 -12.12
C ARG A 298 -14.90 2.37 -13.06
N ASN A 299 -14.13 3.36 -13.53
CA ASN A 299 -14.69 4.68 -13.85
C ASN A 299 -15.20 4.87 -15.29
N SER A 300 -15.94 3.90 -15.80
CA SER A 300 -16.89 4.19 -16.89
C SER A 300 -18.19 3.44 -16.75
N ASP A 301 -18.35 2.84 -15.59
CA ASP A 301 -19.44 1.99 -15.25
C ASP A 301 -19.56 1.96 -13.72
N PRO A 302 -20.61 2.50 -13.10
CA PRO A 302 -20.67 2.78 -11.66
C PRO A 302 -20.75 1.48 -10.86
N SER A 303 -19.65 0.76 -10.83
CA SER A 303 -19.48 -0.59 -10.35
C SER A 303 -18.43 -0.51 -9.24
N PHE A 304 -18.81 -0.99 -8.06
CA PHE A 304 -18.06 -0.85 -6.80
C PHE A 304 -17.25 -2.10 -6.55
N ALA A 305 -15.98 -1.99 -6.18
CA ALA A 305 -15.19 -3.13 -5.74
C ALA A 305 -14.91 -2.99 -4.23
N VAL A 306 -15.29 -4.02 -3.47
CA VAL A 306 -14.80 -4.27 -2.12
C VAL A 306 -13.85 -5.44 -2.20
N SER A 307 -12.59 -5.21 -1.85
CA SER A 307 -11.65 -6.31 -1.59
C SER A 307 -11.26 -6.28 -0.11
N PRO A 308 -11.58 -7.32 0.66
CA PRO A 308 -11.27 -7.39 2.09
C PRO A 308 -9.84 -7.90 2.40
N ASN A 309 -9.04 -8.17 1.37
CA ASN A 309 -7.75 -8.83 1.50
C ASN A 309 -6.63 -8.11 0.74
N GLY A 310 -6.80 -6.82 0.47
CA GLY A 310 -5.81 -5.97 -0.19
C GLY A 310 -5.52 -6.31 -1.66
N ILE A 311 -6.20 -7.32 -2.23
CA ILE A 311 -6.00 -7.76 -3.62
C ILE A 311 -7.17 -7.30 -4.47
N ALA A 312 -6.97 -6.36 -5.38
CA ALA A 312 -8.01 -5.97 -6.34
C ALA A 312 -7.46 -5.84 -7.77
N THR A 313 -8.32 -6.16 -8.74
CA THR A 313 -8.05 -6.02 -10.17
C THR A 313 -9.03 -5.02 -10.80
N GLY A 314 -8.51 -4.11 -11.61
CA GLY A 314 -9.24 -3.14 -12.41
C GLY A 314 -9.87 -3.75 -13.65
N SER A 315 -10.35 -2.90 -14.54
CA SER A 315 -11.24 -3.21 -15.65
C SER A 315 -10.54 -3.01 -17.00
N GLU A 316 -11.28 -3.03 -18.11
CA GLU A 316 -10.72 -2.71 -19.44
C GLU A 316 -10.73 -1.19 -19.74
N ARG A 317 -11.11 -0.36 -18.76
CA ARG A 317 -11.30 1.10 -18.88
C ARG A 317 -10.75 1.75 -17.59
N GLY A 318 -10.43 3.04 -17.65
CA GLY A 318 -9.79 3.74 -16.53
C GLY A 318 -10.56 3.71 -15.22
N ASP A 319 -9.85 3.40 -14.14
CA ASP A 319 -10.36 3.12 -12.81
C ASP A 319 -9.70 4.00 -11.73
N TRP A 320 -10.31 4.08 -10.55
CA TRP A 320 -9.67 4.67 -9.37
C TRP A 320 -9.92 3.83 -8.13
N PHE A 321 -8.85 3.54 -7.37
CA PHE A 321 -8.89 2.65 -6.22
C PHE A 321 -8.20 3.25 -4.99
N TYR A 322 -8.82 3.06 -3.83
CA TYR A 322 -8.23 3.30 -2.52
C TYR A 322 -7.95 1.98 -1.87
N LEU A 323 -6.67 1.68 -1.67
CA LEU A 323 -6.25 0.54 -0.88
C LEU A 323 -6.33 0.89 0.61
N THR A 324 -5.63 0.15 1.44
CA THR A 324 -5.81 0.12 2.89
C THR A 324 -4.70 0.90 3.60
N GLN A 325 -4.48 0.68 4.90
CA GLN A 325 -3.27 1.16 5.59
C GLN A 325 -2.26 0.02 5.85
N GLY A 326 -2.48 -1.13 5.21
CA GLY A 326 -1.61 -2.31 5.26
C GLY A 326 -1.02 -2.63 3.90
N ASP A 327 -0.24 -3.71 3.82
CA ASP A 327 0.44 -4.11 2.58
C ASP A 327 -0.58 -4.61 1.54
N ASP A 328 -0.76 -3.86 0.46
CA ASP A 328 -1.75 -4.15 -0.58
C ASP A 328 -1.13 -4.58 -1.93
N SER A 329 -1.94 -5.20 -2.78
CA SER A 329 -1.57 -5.60 -4.13
C SER A 329 -2.68 -5.28 -5.11
N PHE A 330 -2.38 -4.41 -6.08
CA PHE A 330 -3.36 -3.88 -6.99
C PHE A 330 -2.89 -3.93 -8.45
N ASP A 331 -3.80 -4.34 -9.33
CA ASP A 331 -3.61 -4.41 -10.78
C ASP A 331 -4.70 -3.54 -11.45
N GLY A 332 -4.34 -2.50 -12.20
CA GLY A 332 -5.25 -1.56 -12.88
C GLY A 332 -5.98 -2.11 -14.10
N GLY A 333 -5.44 -3.14 -14.74
CA GLY A 333 -6.02 -3.71 -15.95
C GLY A 333 -5.71 -2.91 -17.22
N LEU A 334 -6.73 -2.44 -17.94
CA LEU A 334 -6.53 -1.59 -19.12
C LEU A 334 -7.22 -0.25 -18.90
N GLY A 335 -6.75 0.80 -19.58
CA GLY A 335 -7.26 2.16 -19.45
C GLY A 335 -6.32 3.04 -18.64
N ASP A 336 -6.62 4.33 -18.56
CA ASP A 336 -5.83 5.29 -17.76
C ASP A 336 -6.34 5.27 -16.30
N ASP A 337 -5.56 4.73 -15.38
CA ASP A 337 -5.92 4.45 -13.99
C ASP A 337 -5.33 5.45 -12.98
N ILE A 338 -5.93 5.53 -11.79
CA ILE A 338 -5.41 6.32 -10.67
C ILE A 338 -5.39 5.45 -9.39
N LEU A 339 -4.20 5.06 -8.94
CA LEU A 339 -4.00 4.02 -7.91
C LEU A 339 -3.39 4.60 -6.63
N PHE A 340 -4.03 4.40 -5.48
CA PHE A 340 -3.56 4.88 -4.17
C PHE A 340 -3.32 3.73 -3.19
N GLY A 341 -2.06 3.55 -2.79
CA GLY A 341 -1.61 2.58 -1.78
C GLY A 341 -1.87 3.04 -0.34
N PHE A 342 -1.51 4.28 -0.02
CA PHE A 342 -1.51 4.89 1.33
C PHE A 342 -0.39 4.36 2.22
N ASP A 343 -0.68 3.85 3.43
CA ASP A 343 0.35 3.34 4.33
C ASP A 343 0.47 1.83 4.07
N GLY A 344 1.67 1.25 4.09
CA GLY A 344 1.86 -0.18 3.79
C GLY A 344 3.01 -0.40 2.82
N ALA A 345 3.47 -1.64 2.63
CA ALA A 345 4.38 -1.99 1.54
C ALA A 345 3.57 -2.51 0.35
N ASP A 346 3.18 -1.60 -0.55
CA ASP A 346 2.20 -1.88 -1.58
C ASP A 346 2.82 -2.36 -2.90
N ASN A 347 2.04 -3.11 -3.69
CA ASN A 347 2.39 -3.50 -5.05
C ASN A 347 1.33 -2.97 -6.01
N LEU A 348 1.58 -1.83 -6.65
CA LEU A 348 0.67 -1.16 -7.59
C LEU A 348 1.12 -1.39 -9.03
N THR A 349 0.29 -2.01 -9.86
CA THR A 349 0.54 -2.22 -11.29
C THR A 349 -0.53 -1.51 -12.11
N GLY A 350 -0.15 -0.56 -12.97
CA GLY A 350 -1.05 0.17 -13.88
C GLY A 350 -1.52 -0.67 -15.08
N ASN A 351 -0.63 -1.49 -15.63
CA ASN A 351 -0.85 -2.25 -16.86
C ASN A 351 -1.04 -1.33 -18.08
N ALA A 352 -2.11 -1.43 -18.87
CA ALA A 352 -2.15 -0.77 -20.17
C ALA A 352 -2.86 0.59 -20.11
N GLY A 353 -2.13 1.70 -20.19
CA GLY A 353 -2.73 3.01 -19.89
C GLY A 353 -1.75 4.15 -19.92
N ASN A 354 -2.17 5.30 -19.42
CA ASN A 354 -1.27 6.28 -18.82
C ASN A 354 -1.80 6.52 -17.41
N ASP A 355 -1.13 5.89 -16.46
CA ASP A 355 -1.62 5.66 -15.12
C ASP A 355 -0.98 6.63 -14.13
N HIS A 356 -1.69 6.91 -13.04
CA HIS A 356 -1.21 7.75 -11.95
C HIS A 356 -1.08 6.89 -10.69
N LEU A 357 0.16 6.65 -10.26
CA LEU A 357 0.49 5.78 -9.13
C LEU A 357 0.90 6.59 -7.90
N PHE A 358 0.26 6.33 -6.77
CA PHE A 358 0.55 6.91 -5.47
C PHE A 358 0.84 5.77 -4.51
N GLY A 359 2.12 5.46 -4.24
CA GLY A 359 2.49 4.46 -3.24
C GLY A 359 2.03 4.89 -1.85
N GLY A 360 2.59 6.00 -1.38
CA GLY A 360 2.24 6.59 -0.10
C GLY A 360 3.38 6.39 0.89
N LYS A 361 3.11 5.90 2.09
CA LYS A 361 4.15 5.55 3.07
C LYS A 361 4.40 4.05 3.11
N GLY A 362 5.66 3.69 2.91
CA GLY A 362 6.18 2.36 3.10
C GLY A 362 7.24 2.10 2.05
N ASP A 363 7.59 0.84 1.83
CA ASP A 363 8.52 0.51 0.75
C ASP A 363 7.69 -0.11 -0.38
N ASP A 364 7.23 0.72 -1.32
CA ASP A 364 6.25 0.34 -2.33
C ASP A 364 6.91 -0.19 -3.63
N THR A 365 6.17 -0.98 -4.39
CA THR A 365 6.51 -1.38 -5.76
C THR A 365 5.48 -0.81 -6.72
N LEU A 366 5.91 0.14 -7.55
CA LEU A 366 5.06 0.85 -8.51
C LEU A 366 5.47 0.46 -9.94
N ASP A 367 4.60 -0.25 -10.64
CA ASP A 367 4.79 -0.66 -12.03
C ASP A 367 3.80 0.07 -12.93
N GLY A 368 4.25 1.01 -13.76
CA GLY A 368 3.38 1.72 -14.71
C GLY A 368 2.83 0.80 -15.80
N GLY A 369 3.59 -0.23 -16.20
CA GLY A 369 3.16 -1.18 -17.22
C GLY A 369 3.37 -0.70 -18.66
N ASP A 370 2.37 -0.95 -19.51
CA ASP A 370 2.32 -0.57 -20.92
C ASP A 370 1.71 0.85 -21.05
N GLY A 371 2.54 1.87 -21.19
CA GLY A 371 2.09 3.25 -21.39
C GLY A 371 3.19 4.08 -22.02
N ILE A 372 2.92 5.38 -22.23
CA ILE A 372 3.99 6.35 -22.55
C ILE A 372 3.89 7.60 -21.68
N GLY A 373 3.12 7.52 -20.60
CA GLY A 373 2.69 8.68 -19.82
C GLY A 373 2.37 8.32 -18.39
N ASP A 374 2.89 7.21 -17.88
CA ASP A 374 2.69 6.76 -16.50
C ASP A 374 3.42 7.70 -15.53
N VAL A 375 2.74 8.07 -14.44
CA VAL A 375 3.21 9.06 -13.47
C VAL A 375 3.19 8.49 -12.06
N ALA A 376 4.36 8.39 -11.42
CA ALA A 376 4.46 8.14 -9.98
C ALA A 376 4.50 9.46 -9.20
N HIS A 377 3.69 9.57 -8.14
CA HIS A 377 3.52 10.80 -7.36
C HIS A 377 4.16 10.71 -5.98
N PHE A 378 4.80 11.80 -5.58
CA PHE A 378 5.56 11.96 -4.34
C PHE A 378 5.14 13.23 -3.60
N ASP A 379 4.91 13.13 -2.29
CA ASP A 379 4.32 14.21 -1.50
C ASP A 379 5.32 15.29 -1.06
N ALA A 380 6.61 15.02 -1.21
CA ALA A 380 7.67 15.96 -0.89
C ALA A 380 8.28 16.60 -2.12
N GLY A 381 9.04 17.68 -1.92
CA GLY A 381 9.80 18.28 -3.00
C GLY A 381 10.96 17.39 -3.44
N MET A 382 11.33 17.45 -4.72
CA MET A 382 12.38 16.58 -5.30
C MET A 382 13.72 16.61 -4.54
N GLY A 383 14.04 17.73 -3.89
CA GLY A 383 15.25 17.89 -3.07
C GLY A 383 15.32 16.99 -1.83
N ARG A 384 14.27 16.23 -1.53
CA ARG A 384 14.24 15.23 -0.46
C ARG A 384 14.63 13.82 -0.94
N TYR A 385 14.57 13.55 -2.24
CA TYR A 385 14.65 12.18 -2.77
C TYR A 385 16.04 11.80 -3.29
N THR A 386 16.42 10.54 -3.04
CA THR A 386 17.54 9.88 -3.71
C THR A 386 16.98 8.91 -4.73
N LEU A 387 17.25 9.13 -6.01
CA LEU A 387 16.92 8.20 -7.09
C LEU A 387 18.12 7.32 -7.39
N ARG A 388 17.92 6.01 -7.51
CA ARG A 388 18.96 5.07 -7.95
C ARG A 388 18.46 4.31 -9.16
N LEU A 389 19.13 4.50 -10.29
CA LEU A 389 18.81 3.85 -11.53
C LEU A 389 19.71 2.61 -11.66
N ALA A 390 19.11 1.43 -11.75
CA ALA A 390 19.81 0.17 -11.88
C ALA A 390 19.95 -0.26 -13.36
N GLN A 391 20.92 -1.13 -13.64
CA GLN A 391 21.16 -1.65 -14.99
C GLN A 391 19.98 -2.47 -15.55
N ASP A 392 19.12 -3.03 -14.70
CA ASP A 392 17.93 -3.77 -15.12
C ASP A 392 16.73 -2.86 -15.45
N GLY A 393 16.90 -1.54 -15.37
CA GLY A 393 15.87 -0.54 -15.61
C GLY A 393 15.04 -0.18 -14.38
N THR A 394 15.22 -0.88 -13.26
CA THR A 394 14.54 -0.55 -12.00
C THR A 394 15.06 0.77 -11.45
N ILE A 395 14.16 1.62 -10.96
CA ILE A 395 14.51 2.85 -10.25
C ILE A 395 14.07 2.72 -8.80
N SER A 396 14.97 2.91 -7.85
CA SER A 396 14.55 3.10 -6.44
C SER A 396 14.45 4.58 -6.11
N ALA A 397 13.34 5.04 -5.57
CA ALA A 397 13.14 6.40 -5.04
C ALA A 397 13.08 6.36 -3.50
N GLU A 398 14.12 6.85 -2.84
CA GLU A 398 14.19 6.92 -1.37
C GLU A 398 13.82 8.32 -0.89
N ASP A 399 12.75 8.45 -0.10
CA ASP A 399 12.51 9.60 0.76
C ASP A 399 13.48 9.54 1.95
N ARG A 400 14.38 10.53 2.04
CA ARG A 400 15.41 10.59 3.10
C ARG A 400 14.88 10.95 4.49
N MET A 401 13.60 11.27 4.64
CA MET A 401 12.97 11.57 5.93
C MET A 401 12.52 10.28 6.63
N THR A 402 12.84 10.14 7.94
CA THR A 402 12.52 8.92 8.70
C THR A 402 11.01 8.66 8.85
N ASP A 403 10.19 9.70 8.83
CA ASP A 403 8.73 9.67 8.80
C ASP A 403 8.14 10.07 7.44
N GLY A 404 8.97 10.00 6.39
CA GLY A 404 8.61 10.24 5.00
C GLY A 404 7.93 9.05 4.35
N GLN A 405 7.93 9.05 3.01
CA GLN A 405 7.25 8.02 2.20
C GLN A 405 7.96 6.68 2.17
N GLY A 406 9.23 6.57 2.57
CA GLY A 406 9.99 5.30 2.54
C GLY A 406 10.81 5.14 1.26
N THR A 407 11.05 3.91 0.81
CA THR A 407 11.84 3.61 -0.40
C THR A 407 11.03 2.80 -1.41
N ASP A 408 10.66 3.46 -2.50
CA ASP A 408 9.82 2.87 -3.54
C ASP A 408 10.65 2.31 -4.69
N SER A 409 10.19 1.20 -5.28
CA SER A 409 10.76 0.57 -6.46
C SER A 409 9.85 0.81 -7.66
N LEU A 410 10.38 1.45 -8.70
CA LEU A 410 9.64 1.89 -9.87
C LEU A 410 10.08 1.13 -11.12
N THR A 411 9.11 0.63 -11.88
CA THR A 411 9.30 0.05 -13.23
C THR A 411 8.22 0.59 -14.17
N GLY A 412 8.52 0.70 -15.47
CA GLY A 412 7.53 1.14 -16.46
C GLY A 412 6.90 2.52 -16.20
N VAL A 413 7.55 3.39 -15.42
CA VAL A 413 7.07 4.76 -15.14
C VAL A 413 7.86 5.76 -15.98
N GLU A 414 7.18 6.62 -16.73
CA GLU A 414 7.81 7.67 -17.53
C GLU A 414 8.04 8.97 -16.78
N THR A 415 7.21 9.32 -15.80
CA THR A 415 7.30 10.62 -15.10
C THR A 415 7.23 10.47 -13.59
N LEU A 416 8.10 11.17 -12.88
CA LEU A 416 7.97 11.36 -11.43
C LEU A 416 7.40 12.75 -11.15
N ALA A 417 6.33 12.84 -10.39
CA ALA A 417 5.71 14.08 -9.95
C ALA A 417 5.96 14.30 -8.45
N PHE A 418 6.40 15.49 -8.08
CA PHE A 418 6.73 15.91 -6.72
C PHE A 418 5.82 17.06 -6.28
N SER A 419 5.68 17.30 -4.98
CA SER A 419 4.85 18.42 -4.50
C SER A 419 5.45 19.79 -4.78
N THR A 420 6.79 19.89 -4.88
CA THR A 420 7.51 21.09 -5.32
C THR A 420 8.80 20.73 -6.09
N GLY A 421 9.12 21.49 -7.14
CA GLY A 421 10.37 21.35 -7.88
C GLY A 421 11.55 22.08 -7.23
N VAL A 422 12.78 21.72 -7.59
CA VAL A 422 14.01 22.41 -7.17
C VAL A 422 14.83 22.75 -8.42
N SER A 423 14.69 24.00 -8.86
CA SER A 423 15.65 24.83 -9.61
C SER A 423 16.63 24.13 -10.56
N ILE A 424 16.11 23.66 -11.70
CA ILE A 424 16.61 23.83 -13.09
C ILE A 424 15.52 23.41 -14.07
N PHE A 425 14.67 22.46 -13.64
CA PHE A 425 13.35 22.20 -14.18
C PHE A 425 12.36 22.95 -13.29
N ASP A 426 11.86 24.10 -13.75
CA ASP A 426 10.85 24.91 -13.04
C ASP A 426 9.49 24.18 -12.87
N ASP A 427 9.43 22.89 -13.20
CA ASP A 427 8.30 21.99 -13.04
C ASP A 427 8.56 21.05 -11.86
N ALA A 428 7.51 20.68 -11.14
CA ALA A 428 7.60 19.71 -10.05
C ALA A 428 7.64 18.26 -10.59
N THR A 429 8.16 18.07 -11.80
CA THR A 429 8.17 16.78 -12.51
C THR A 429 9.56 16.45 -13.05
N LEU A 430 9.91 15.17 -13.04
CA LEU A 430 11.08 14.62 -13.70
C LEU A 430 10.65 13.60 -14.76
N ASP A 431 10.94 13.90 -16.02
CA ASP A 431 10.72 12.97 -17.14
C ASP A 431 11.85 11.93 -17.15
N LEU A 432 11.51 10.69 -16.85
CA LEU A 432 12.42 9.55 -16.82
C LEU A 432 12.77 9.05 -18.22
N SER A 433 11.89 9.24 -19.21
CA SER A 433 12.08 8.77 -20.58
C SER A 433 13.33 9.37 -21.24
N ILE A 434 13.74 10.56 -20.81
CA ILE A 434 14.92 11.27 -21.32
C ILE A 434 16.21 11.00 -20.52
N ILE A 435 16.14 10.25 -19.40
CA ILE A 435 17.32 9.98 -18.55
C ILE A 435 17.58 8.49 -18.26
N GLN A 436 16.63 7.60 -18.51
CA GLN A 436 16.79 6.16 -18.23
C GLN A 436 17.70 5.42 -19.20
N GLY A 437 17.81 5.88 -20.46
CA GLY A 437 18.58 5.21 -21.51
C GLY A 437 20.06 4.99 -21.16
N ILE A 438 20.62 5.82 -20.26
CA ILE A 438 22.00 5.66 -19.76
C ILE A 438 22.24 4.30 -19.08
N THR A 439 21.21 3.67 -18.50
CA THR A 439 21.32 2.36 -17.83
C THR A 439 21.73 1.24 -18.80
N GLY A 440 21.45 1.41 -20.09
CA GLY A 440 21.84 0.47 -21.15
C GLY A 440 23.27 0.64 -21.65
N LEU A 441 23.99 1.69 -21.23
CA LEU A 441 25.37 1.95 -21.63
C LEU A 441 26.35 1.15 -20.77
N ASN A 442 27.55 0.92 -21.32
CA ASN A 442 28.67 0.36 -20.55
C ASN A 442 29.57 1.47 -19.97
N ALA A 443 30.46 1.09 -19.04
CA ALA A 443 31.36 2.04 -18.37
C ALA A 443 32.27 2.85 -19.32
N ASP A 444 32.75 2.26 -20.42
CA ASP A 444 33.60 2.99 -21.39
C ASP A 444 32.80 4.05 -22.16
N GLU A 445 31.53 3.77 -22.45
CA GLU A 445 30.61 4.71 -23.09
C GLU A 445 30.30 5.88 -22.15
N ILE A 446 29.96 5.61 -20.89
CA ILE A 446 29.71 6.64 -19.86
C ILE A 446 30.97 7.50 -19.65
N ASN A 447 32.15 6.87 -19.53
CA ASN A 447 33.42 7.58 -19.40
C ASN A 447 33.69 8.51 -20.59
N THR A 448 33.25 8.15 -21.79
CA THR A 448 33.38 9.02 -22.98
C THR A 448 32.56 10.31 -22.81
N PHE A 449 31.38 10.26 -22.23
CA PHE A 449 30.59 11.47 -21.94
C PHE A 449 31.20 12.32 -20.84
N ILE A 450 31.72 11.70 -19.78
CA ILE A 450 32.44 12.40 -18.72
C ILE A 450 33.65 13.15 -19.30
N GLU A 451 34.41 12.52 -20.19
CA GLU A 451 35.52 13.15 -20.90
C GLU A 451 35.07 14.32 -21.79
N LEU A 452 33.91 14.24 -22.44
CA LEU A 452 33.33 15.36 -23.19
C LEU A 452 33.01 16.54 -22.26
N TYR A 453 32.40 16.31 -21.11
CA TYR A 453 32.14 17.37 -20.14
C TYR A 453 33.41 18.05 -19.67
N ILE A 454 34.44 17.27 -19.34
CA ILE A 454 35.76 17.79 -18.98
C ILE A 454 36.33 18.62 -20.13
N ALA A 455 36.22 18.15 -21.37
CA ALA A 455 36.82 18.78 -22.52
C ALA A 455 36.11 20.08 -22.98
N TYR A 456 34.78 20.15 -22.88
CA TYR A 456 33.99 21.29 -23.36
C TYR A 456 33.65 22.30 -22.25
N PHE A 457 33.49 21.85 -21.00
CA PHE A 457 33.06 22.69 -19.88
C PHE A 457 34.15 22.89 -18.81
N ASN A 458 35.20 22.07 -18.79
CA ASN A 458 36.23 22.08 -17.73
C ASN A 458 35.67 21.80 -16.32
N ARG A 459 34.70 20.90 -16.22
CA ARG A 459 34.12 20.44 -14.96
C ARG A 459 33.74 18.97 -15.03
N ALA A 460 33.41 18.37 -13.89
CA ALA A 460 32.66 17.11 -13.90
C ALA A 460 31.28 17.35 -14.58
N PRO A 461 30.68 16.32 -15.18
CA PRO A 461 29.26 16.41 -15.46
C PRO A 461 28.46 16.54 -14.16
N ASP A 462 27.34 17.23 -14.23
CA ASP A 462 26.23 17.05 -13.30
C ASP A 462 25.48 15.74 -13.66
N ALA A 463 24.91 15.05 -12.67
CA ALA A 463 24.28 13.74 -12.89
C ALA A 463 23.12 13.82 -13.90
N LEU A 464 22.21 14.80 -13.75
CA LEU A 464 21.09 14.99 -14.68
C LEU A 464 21.55 15.20 -16.12
N GLY A 465 22.52 16.07 -16.35
CA GLY A 465 23.09 16.31 -17.68
C GLY A 465 23.78 15.08 -18.25
N LEU A 466 24.56 14.35 -17.43
CA LEU A 466 25.17 13.09 -17.85
C LEU A 466 24.12 12.09 -18.32
N TYR A 467 23.03 11.95 -17.58
CA TYR A 467 22.00 10.97 -17.85
C TYR A 467 21.20 11.33 -19.09
N PHE A 468 20.90 12.63 -19.27
CA PHE A 468 20.27 13.14 -20.48
C PHE A 468 21.10 12.82 -21.74
N TRP A 469 22.38 13.19 -21.75
CA TRP A 469 23.23 12.97 -22.94
C TRP A 469 23.60 11.51 -23.15
N GLY A 470 23.77 10.74 -22.06
CA GLY A 470 23.94 9.30 -22.13
C GLY A 470 22.71 8.61 -22.75
N SER A 471 21.51 9.01 -22.33
CA SER A 471 20.26 8.48 -22.89
C SER A 471 20.07 8.87 -24.36
N ALA A 472 20.32 10.14 -24.70
CA ALA A 472 20.27 10.59 -26.10
C ALA A 472 21.22 9.80 -27.01
N PHE A 473 22.38 9.37 -26.50
CA PHE A 473 23.32 8.50 -27.21
C PHE A 473 22.82 7.06 -27.32
N ALA A 474 22.26 6.51 -26.25
CA ALA A 474 21.59 5.21 -26.29
C ALA A 474 20.47 5.18 -27.36
N ASP A 475 19.78 6.30 -27.56
CA ASP A 475 18.74 6.50 -28.57
C ASP A 475 19.26 6.83 -29.98
N GLY A 476 20.58 6.91 -30.16
CA GLY A 476 21.24 7.00 -31.47
C GLY A 476 21.82 8.36 -31.83
N THR A 477 21.81 9.35 -30.93
CA THR A 477 22.53 10.63 -31.14
C THR A 477 24.04 10.37 -31.17
N SER A 478 24.75 10.85 -32.20
CA SER A 478 26.19 10.60 -32.32
C SER A 478 27.03 11.51 -31.41
N LEU A 479 28.26 11.09 -31.09
CA LEU A 479 29.19 11.93 -30.32
C LEU A 479 29.51 13.26 -31.03
N GLU A 480 29.56 13.26 -32.37
CA GLU A 480 29.74 14.47 -33.17
C GLU A 480 28.55 15.42 -33.05
N GLU A 481 27.32 14.89 -33.06
CA GLU A 481 26.11 15.71 -32.88
C GLU A 481 26.07 16.31 -31.46
N THR A 482 26.36 15.50 -30.44
CA THR A 482 26.49 15.96 -29.05
C THR A 482 27.56 17.03 -28.90
N ALA A 483 28.74 16.85 -29.52
CA ALA A 483 29.81 17.83 -29.53
C ALA A 483 29.40 19.17 -30.16
N THR A 484 28.59 19.15 -31.23
CA THR A 484 28.00 20.36 -31.81
C THR A 484 27.08 21.06 -30.80
N PHE A 485 26.20 20.31 -30.11
CA PHE A 485 25.31 20.90 -29.11
C PHE A 485 26.06 21.48 -27.91
N PHE A 486 27.15 20.83 -27.47
CA PHE A 486 27.99 21.32 -26.37
C PHE A 486 28.69 22.62 -26.72
N LEU A 487 29.22 22.76 -27.95
CA LEU A 487 29.91 23.96 -28.37
C LEU A 487 29.03 25.23 -28.27
N ASP A 488 27.74 25.08 -28.55
CA ASP A 488 26.79 26.20 -28.58
C ASP A 488 26.28 26.62 -27.20
N GLN A 489 26.56 25.86 -26.14
CA GLN A 489 26.16 26.19 -24.76
C GLN A 489 26.85 27.46 -24.26
N ASP A 490 26.12 28.25 -23.45
CA ASP A 490 26.64 29.50 -22.87
C ASP A 490 27.91 29.27 -22.03
N GLU A 491 27.96 28.15 -21.30
CA GLU A 491 29.12 27.76 -20.50
C GLU A 491 30.36 27.51 -21.38
N THR A 492 30.23 26.77 -22.47
CA THR A 492 31.34 26.51 -23.41
C THR A 492 31.78 27.80 -24.10
N ARG A 493 30.86 28.70 -24.45
CA ARG A 493 31.19 30.01 -25.04
C ARG A 493 31.86 30.97 -24.06
N ALA A 494 31.63 30.78 -22.76
CA ALA A 494 32.35 31.50 -21.71
C ALA A 494 33.78 30.96 -21.53
N THR A 495 33.97 29.64 -21.61
CA THR A 495 35.28 28.98 -21.54
C THR A 495 36.12 29.22 -22.81
N TYR A 496 35.48 29.12 -23.98
CA TYR A 496 36.08 29.29 -25.30
C TYR A 496 35.40 30.44 -26.04
N ALA A 497 35.99 31.63 -25.93
CA ALA A 497 35.41 32.83 -26.52
C ALA A 497 35.18 32.65 -28.03
N PRO A 498 33.96 32.91 -28.54
CA PRO A 498 33.60 32.64 -29.94
C PRO A 498 34.41 33.49 -30.93
N ASP A 499 34.91 34.65 -30.49
CA ASP A 499 35.75 35.57 -31.26
C ASP A 499 37.26 35.36 -31.09
N ALA A 500 37.69 34.41 -30.25
CA ALA A 500 39.10 34.03 -30.12
C ALA A 500 39.67 33.60 -31.47
N SER A 501 40.95 33.87 -31.73
CA SER A 501 41.65 33.29 -32.88
C SER A 501 41.77 31.76 -32.76
N ASN A 502 41.99 31.05 -33.87
CA ASN A 502 42.20 29.60 -33.84
C ASN A 502 43.41 29.20 -32.97
N LEU A 503 44.44 30.06 -32.90
CA LEU A 503 45.59 29.86 -32.03
C LEU A 503 45.21 29.98 -30.54
N GLU A 504 44.46 31.02 -30.18
CA GLU A 504 43.99 31.22 -28.79
C GLU A 504 43.05 30.09 -28.38
N PHE A 505 42.11 29.73 -29.25
CA PHE A 505 41.19 28.62 -29.03
C PHE A 505 41.93 27.29 -28.84
N ALA A 506 42.83 26.90 -29.76
CA ALA A 506 43.59 25.66 -29.63
C ALA A 506 44.48 25.64 -28.37
N THR A 507 45.06 26.79 -28.00
CA THR A 507 45.87 26.90 -26.78
C THR A 507 45.02 26.68 -25.52
N GLN A 508 43.81 27.26 -25.47
CA GLN A 508 42.88 27.07 -24.36
C GLN A 508 42.39 25.62 -24.27
N VAL A 509 42.09 24.98 -25.39
CA VAL A 509 41.66 23.57 -25.43
C VAL A 509 42.76 22.67 -24.89
N TYR A 510 44.02 22.85 -25.29
CA TYR A 510 45.15 22.09 -24.72
C TYR A 510 45.29 22.30 -23.21
N ALA A 511 45.18 23.54 -22.75
CA ALA A 511 45.27 23.86 -21.33
C ALA A 511 44.13 23.21 -20.53
N ASN A 512 42.91 23.20 -21.06
CA ASN A 512 41.76 22.58 -20.42
C ASN A 512 41.85 21.04 -20.44
N VAL A 513 41.86 20.46 -21.65
CA VAL A 513 41.73 19.02 -21.86
C VAL A 513 42.94 18.29 -21.29
N LEU A 514 44.15 18.82 -21.52
CA LEU A 514 45.37 18.14 -21.13
C LEU A 514 46.00 18.72 -19.86
N GLY A 515 45.55 19.86 -19.33
CA GLY A 515 46.15 20.44 -18.12
C GLY A 515 47.61 20.87 -18.31
N ARG A 516 48.04 21.16 -19.55
CA ARG A 516 49.40 21.59 -19.88
C ARG A 516 49.43 22.53 -21.09
N ALA A 517 50.57 23.20 -21.28
CA ALA A 517 50.82 23.91 -22.53
C ALA A 517 50.94 22.93 -23.71
N ALA A 518 50.41 23.35 -24.86
CA ALA A 518 50.57 22.63 -26.11
C ALA A 518 52.05 22.56 -26.51
N ASP A 519 52.48 21.42 -27.05
CA ASP A 519 53.75 21.34 -27.75
C ASP A 519 53.64 22.08 -29.09
N GLN A 520 54.74 22.68 -29.53
CA GLN A 520 54.71 23.59 -30.67
C GLN A 520 54.31 22.88 -31.97
N ASP A 521 54.72 21.62 -32.15
CA ASP A 521 54.44 20.85 -33.36
C ASP A 521 52.96 20.46 -33.44
N GLY A 522 52.39 19.96 -32.35
CA GLY A 522 50.95 19.67 -32.25
C GLY A 522 50.08 20.92 -32.40
N LEU A 523 50.46 22.03 -31.75
CA LEU A 523 49.73 23.30 -31.88
C LEU A 523 49.74 23.81 -33.33
N ASN A 524 50.89 23.75 -34.01
CA ASN A 524 51.00 24.14 -35.41
C ASN A 524 50.13 23.26 -36.32
N PHE A 525 50.12 21.95 -36.09
CA PHE A 525 49.29 21.01 -36.85
C PHE A 525 47.80 21.35 -36.71
N TRP A 526 47.31 21.48 -35.48
CA TRP A 526 45.89 21.71 -35.21
C TRP A 526 45.40 23.08 -35.65
N VAL A 527 46.19 24.14 -35.42
CA VAL A 527 45.86 25.47 -35.93
C VAL A 527 45.81 25.46 -37.45
N GLY A 528 46.70 24.72 -38.12
CA GLY A 528 46.63 24.52 -39.57
C GLY A 528 45.36 23.81 -40.04
N GLN A 529 44.87 22.80 -39.31
CA GLN A 529 43.60 22.15 -39.60
C GLN A 529 42.41 23.11 -39.43
N LEU A 530 42.39 23.88 -38.34
CA LEU A 530 41.36 24.89 -38.07
C LEU A 530 41.35 26.01 -39.12
N ASP A 531 42.52 26.55 -39.48
CA ASP A 531 42.65 27.64 -40.45
C ASP A 531 42.27 27.23 -41.88
N SER A 532 42.52 25.96 -42.22
CA SER A 532 42.16 25.41 -43.54
C SER A 532 40.71 24.91 -43.63
N GLY A 533 39.99 24.86 -42.51
CA GLY A 533 38.66 24.24 -42.42
C GLY A 533 38.69 22.72 -42.54
N GLY A 534 39.85 22.08 -42.31
CA GLY A 534 39.98 20.63 -42.26
C GLY A 534 39.31 20.01 -41.02
N VAL A 535 39.20 20.79 -39.94
CA VAL A 535 38.38 20.48 -38.76
C VAL A 535 37.68 21.75 -38.30
N GLY A 536 36.40 21.65 -37.94
CA GLY A 536 35.64 22.74 -37.32
C GLY A 536 35.95 22.86 -35.83
N ARG A 537 35.58 23.98 -35.19
CA ARG A 537 35.78 24.16 -33.74
C ARG A 537 34.94 23.20 -32.90
N ASP A 538 33.79 22.83 -33.42
CA ASP A 538 32.85 21.83 -32.88
C ASP A 538 33.51 20.45 -32.78
N ALA A 539 34.15 20.00 -33.85
CA ALA A 539 34.83 18.70 -33.88
C ALA A 539 36.24 18.75 -33.25
N PHE A 540 36.89 19.92 -33.22
CA PHE A 540 38.28 20.03 -32.79
C PHE A 540 38.54 19.54 -31.36
N ILE A 541 37.68 19.91 -30.41
CA ILE A 541 37.85 19.50 -29.01
C ILE A 541 37.75 17.98 -28.88
N LEU A 542 36.76 17.37 -29.53
CA LEU A 542 36.60 15.92 -29.63
C LEU A 542 37.83 15.25 -30.28
N GLU A 543 38.40 15.84 -31.33
CA GLU A 543 39.61 15.31 -31.98
C GLU A 543 40.87 15.42 -31.10
N VAL A 544 40.99 16.44 -30.26
CA VAL A 544 42.07 16.53 -29.26
C VAL A 544 41.93 15.41 -28.23
N LEU A 545 40.72 15.14 -27.75
CA LEU A 545 40.44 14.05 -26.82
C LEU A 545 40.79 12.68 -27.45
N ARG A 546 40.34 12.43 -28.69
CA ARG A 546 40.68 11.22 -29.46
C ARG A 546 42.18 11.08 -29.66
N GLY A 547 42.87 12.17 -29.99
CA GLY A 547 44.32 12.20 -30.18
C GLY A 547 45.10 11.87 -28.90
N ALA A 548 44.64 12.34 -27.74
CA ALA A 548 45.26 12.02 -26.46
C ALA A 548 45.16 10.51 -26.13
N LYS A 549 44.05 9.87 -26.51
CA LYS A 549 43.78 8.45 -26.25
C LYS A 549 44.33 7.50 -27.31
N ALA A 550 44.68 8.00 -28.50
CA ALA A 550 45.20 7.20 -29.60
C ALA A 550 46.53 6.51 -29.26
N GLU A 551 46.77 5.33 -29.84
CA GLU A 551 48.05 4.66 -29.71
C GLU A 551 49.17 5.51 -30.34
N PRO A 552 50.34 5.65 -29.65
CA PRO A 552 51.46 6.40 -30.21
C PRO A 552 51.92 5.79 -31.54
N PRO A 553 52.28 6.60 -32.55
CA PRO A 553 52.92 6.11 -33.77
C PRO A 553 54.16 5.26 -33.48
N GLN A 554 54.41 4.21 -34.28
CA GLN A 554 55.55 3.31 -34.06
C GLN A 554 56.92 4.02 -34.13
N ASP A 555 56.99 5.14 -34.83
CA ASP A 555 58.18 5.97 -34.99
C ASP A 555 58.20 7.19 -34.05
N ALA A 556 57.25 7.28 -33.11
CA ALA A 556 57.20 8.36 -32.14
C ALA A 556 58.43 8.38 -31.22
N SER A 557 58.88 9.59 -30.88
CA SER A 557 59.97 9.76 -29.91
C SER A 557 59.56 9.28 -28.50
N GLN A 558 60.52 8.77 -27.73
CA GLN A 558 60.27 8.36 -26.35
C GLN A 558 59.65 9.47 -25.49
N SER A 559 60.11 10.72 -25.65
CA SER A 559 59.54 11.89 -24.97
C SER A 559 58.08 12.17 -25.36
N PHE A 560 57.70 11.88 -26.61
CA PHE A 560 56.30 12.00 -27.05
C PHE A 560 55.44 10.92 -26.40
N VAL A 561 55.91 9.67 -26.38
CA VAL A 561 55.20 8.55 -25.75
C VAL A 561 54.99 8.80 -24.26
N GLU A 562 56.01 9.29 -23.56
CA GLU A 562 55.93 9.65 -22.14
C GLU A 562 54.95 10.79 -21.88
N LEU A 563 54.95 11.82 -22.73
CA LEU A 563 54.02 12.93 -22.64
C LEU A 563 52.57 12.47 -22.85
N GLN A 564 52.32 11.63 -23.86
CA GLN A 564 51.00 11.09 -24.16
C GLN A 564 50.50 10.14 -23.06
N LEU A 565 51.39 9.37 -22.42
CA LEU A 565 51.05 8.56 -21.25
C LEU A 565 50.63 9.43 -20.06
N GLN A 566 51.30 10.56 -19.83
CA GLN A 566 50.90 11.51 -18.79
C GLN A 566 49.57 12.19 -19.12
N ASP A 567 49.33 12.52 -20.39
CA ASP A 567 48.05 13.09 -20.84
C ASP A 567 46.90 12.11 -20.61
N ARG A 568 47.09 10.83 -20.97
CA ARG A 568 46.11 9.76 -20.69
C ARG A 568 45.86 9.56 -19.21
N SER A 569 46.92 9.56 -18.39
CA SER A 569 46.78 9.44 -16.94
C SER A 569 46.02 10.62 -16.34
N TYR A 570 46.29 11.85 -16.79
CA TYR A 570 45.60 13.04 -16.34
C TYR A 570 44.10 13.00 -16.68
N LEU A 571 43.76 12.63 -17.91
CA LEU A 571 42.37 12.47 -18.35
C LEU A 571 41.66 11.35 -17.59
N SER A 572 42.32 10.21 -17.39
CA SER A 572 41.77 9.09 -16.61
C SER A 572 41.39 9.53 -15.21
N THR A 573 42.28 10.22 -14.48
CA THR A 573 41.98 10.67 -13.11
C THR A 573 40.87 11.71 -13.07
N LYS A 574 40.81 12.66 -14.03
CA LYS A 574 39.66 13.57 -14.12
C LYS A 574 38.36 12.81 -14.41
N THR A 575 38.43 11.78 -15.24
CA THR A 575 37.28 10.92 -15.53
C THR A 575 36.81 10.20 -14.27
N ASP A 576 37.73 9.60 -13.50
CA ASP A 576 37.41 8.93 -12.23
C ASP A 576 36.75 9.89 -11.22
N ILE A 577 37.25 11.14 -11.11
CA ILE A 577 36.64 12.19 -10.28
C ILE A 577 35.24 12.54 -10.77
N GLY A 578 35.05 12.68 -12.09
CA GLY A 578 33.75 12.94 -12.70
C GLY A 578 32.76 11.79 -12.48
N THR A 579 33.22 10.55 -12.59
CA THR A 579 32.44 9.34 -12.27
C THR A 579 32.02 9.36 -10.81
N TYR A 580 32.94 9.64 -9.88
CA TYR A 580 32.62 9.69 -8.47
C TYR A 580 31.58 10.78 -8.14
N PHE A 581 31.71 11.96 -8.74
CA PHE A 581 30.75 13.07 -8.56
C PHE A 581 29.35 12.75 -9.11
N ALA A 582 29.27 12.40 -10.40
CA ALA A 582 27.99 12.36 -11.12
C ALA A 582 27.30 10.99 -11.11
N VAL A 583 28.08 9.91 -11.00
CA VAL A 583 27.58 8.53 -11.15
C VAL A 583 27.43 7.89 -9.77
N ILE A 584 28.49 7.93 -8.97
CA ILE A 584 28.54 7.28 -7.65
C ILE A 584 27.80 8.11 -6.60
N LYS A 585 28.09 9.41 -6.52
CA LYS A 585 27.44 10.33 -5.58
C LYS A 585 26.16 10.94 -6.13
N GLY A 586 26.01 10.99 -7.45
CA GLY A 586 24.78 11.43 -8.09
C GLY A 586 24.47 12.92 -7.94
N LEU A 587 25.51 13.74 -7.81
CA LEU A 587 25.36 15.18 -7.62
C LEU A 587 25.05 15.90 -8.92
N SER A 588 24.13 16.86 -8.87
CA SER A 588 23.69 17.62 -10.04
C SER A 588 23.96 19.13 -9.98
N ASP A 589 24.59 19.63 -8.91
CA ASP A 589 24.96 21.04 -8.84
C ASP A 589 26.18 21.33 -9.73
N VAL A 590 26.03 22.31 -10.62
CA VAL A 590 27.03 22.66 -11.64
C VAL A 590 28.23 23.39 -11.03
N ASP A 591 28.02 24.21 -10.00
CA ASP A 591 29.08 24.93 -9.31
C ASP A 591 29.95 23.95 -8.52
N ASP A 592 29.33 22.99 -7.84
CA ASP A 592 30.03 21.89 -7.14
C ASP A 592 30.79 21.00 -8.13
N ALA A 593 30.19 20.68 -9.28
CA ALA A 593 30.85 19.90 -10.33
C ALA A 593 32.12 20.58 -10.86
N ALA A 594 32.10 21.91 -10.98
CA ALA A 594 33.26 22.71 -11.36
C ALA A 594 34.29 22.79 -10.24
N ALA A 595 33.86 22.97 -8.99
CA ALA A 595 34.74 23.02 -7.83
C ALA A 595 35.51 21.70 -7.64
N ALA A 596 34.81 20.56 -7.70
CA ALA A 596 35.39 19.23 -7.60
C ALA A 596 36.53 19.01 -8.62
N MET A 597 36.30 19.40 -9.88
CA MET A 597 37.28 19.24 -10.94
C MET A 597 38.49 20.18 -10.82
N GLN A 598 38.29 21.38 -10.24
CA GLN A 598 39.37 22.36 -10.01
C GLN A 598 40.29 22.01 -8.85
N LEU A 599 39.83 21.18 -7.90
CA LEU A 599 40.66 20.71 -6.79
C LEU A 599 41.80 19.79 -7.25
N PHE A 600 41.62 19.08 -8.38
CA PHE A 600 42.64 18.20 -8.93
C PHE A 600 43.72 18.96 -9.71
N VAL A 601 44.99 18.66 -9.42
CA VAL A 601 46.16 19.28 -10.02
C VAL A 601 47.03 18.24 -10.71
N ARG A 602 47.34 18.48 -11.99
CA ARG A 602 48.19 17.58 -12.80
C ARG A 602 49.53 17.31 -12.11
N GLY A 603 49.78 16.04 -11.77
CA GLY A 603 51.03 15.57 -11.18
C GLY A 603 51.15 15.75 -9.66
N ASP A 604 50.06 16.08 -8.97
CA ASP A 604 49.98 16.05 -7.50
C ASP A 604 48.93 15.04 -7.04
N ASP A 605 49.37 13.82 -6.70
CA ASP A 605 48.47 12.74 -6.31
C ASP A 605 47.65 13.09 -5.04
N ASN A 606 48.13 13.98 -4.16
CA ASN A 606 47.36 14.38 -2.96
C ASN A 606 46.13 15.23 -3.30
N SER A 607 46.11 15.83 -4.49
CA SER A 607 44.98 16.62 -4.97
C SER A 607 43.76 15.74 -5.30
N ILE A 608 43.97 14.43 -5.53
CA ILE A 608 42.89 13.45 -5.72
C ILE A 608 42.09 13.30 -4.41
N ASP A 609 42.78 13.04 -3.29
CA ASP A 609 42.15 12.95 -1.97
C ASP A 609 41.42 14.26 -1.59
N THR A 610 41.97 15.40 -2.02
CA THR A 610 41.35 16.72 -1.81
C THR A 610 40.05 16.86 -2.61
N ALA A 611 40.04 16.41 -3.86
CA ALA A 611 38.84 16.42 -4.69
C ALA A 611 37.76 15.50 -4.11
N ILE A 612 38.12 14.26 -3.74
CA ILE A 612 37.19 13.29 -3.12
C ILE A 612 36.57 13.87 -1.84
N ALA A 613 37.38 14.46 -0.97
CA ALA A 613 36.89 15.07 0.27
C ALA A 613 35.97 16.28 0.03
N GLY A 614 36.17 17.02 -1.06
CA GLY A 614 35.25 18.07 -1.50
C GLY A 614 33.90 17.48 -1.91
N ILE A 615 33.93 16.50 -2.81
CA ILE A 615 32.72 15.81 -3.30
C ILE A 615 31.94 15.16 -2.15
N ASP A 616 32.62 14.55 -1.18
CA ASP A 616 31.96 13.96 -0.01
C ASP A 616 31.27 15.01 0.88
N ALA A 617 31.82 16.23 0.95
CA ALA A 617 31.19 17.33 1.67
C ALA A 617 29.93 17.82 0.95
N ASP A 618 30.01 18.00 -0.37
CA ASP A 618 28.89 18.41 -1.22
C ASP A 618 27.76 17.35 -1.18
N TYR A 619 28.12 16.06 -1.24
CA TYR A 619 27.19 14.95 -1.05
C TYR A 619 26.51 14.96 0.32
N ALA A 620 27.25 15.26 1.38
CA ALA A 620 26.68 15.32 2.73
C ALA A 620 25.67 16.49 2.87
N GLU A 621 25.91 17.61 2.19
CA GLU A 621 24.96 18.73 2.12
C GLU A 621 23.72 18.37 1.29
N ALA A 622 23.93 17.81 0.10
CA ALA A 622 22.85 17.38 -0.79
C ALA A 622 21.98 16.27 -0.17
N SER A 623 22.54 15.41 0.68
CA SER A 623 21.83 14.31 1.35
C SER A 623 21.00 14.74 2.56
N ALA A 624 20.95 16.04 2.89
CA ALA A 624 20.13 16.51 4.01
C ALA A 624 18.63 16.29 3.73
N ALA A 625 17.91 15.68 4.68
CA ALA A 625 16.50 15.28 4.47
C ALA A 625 15.53 16.47 4.25
N ASP A 626 15.76 17.61 4.90
CA ASP A 626 14.80 18.74 4.88
C ASP A 626 15.19 19.88 3.93
N SER A 627 16.42 19.88 3.41
CA SER A 627 16.98 21.01 2.65
C SER A 627 17.99 20.57 1.60
N GLY A 628 18.06 19.27 1.31
CA GLY A 628 18.99 18.69 0.36
C GLY A 628 18.63 18.99 -1.09
N ALA A 629 19.38 18.36 -1.98
CA ALA A 629 19.16 18.38 -3.42
C ALA A 629 18.70 17.00 -3.90
N LEU A 630 18.13 16.95 -5.10
CA LEU A 630 17.85 15.67 -5.76
C LEU A 630 19.18 14.97 -6.05
N ILE A 631 19.29 13.70 -5.63
CA ILE A 631 20.47 12.86 -5.89
C ILE A 631 20.08 11.79 -6.90
N LEU A 632 20.88 11.60 -7.96
CA LEU A 632 20.66 10.57 -8.99
C LEU A 632 21.88 9.66 -9.11
N GLN A 633 21.79 8.45 -8.56
CA GLN A 633 22.87 7.46 -8.59
C GLN A 633 22.63 6.42 -9.68
N LEU A 634 23.70 6.00 -10.35
CA LEU A 634 23.65 4.92 -11.33
C LEU A 634 24.32 3.70 -10.72
N VAL A 635 23.54 2.66 -10.45
CA VAL A 635 23.98 1.53 -9.65
C VAL A 635 24.17 0.29 -10.53
N GLY A 636 25.31 -0.37 -10.37
CA GLY A 636 25.62 -1.62 -11.07
C GLY A 636 26.12 -1.45 -12.51
N VAL A 637 26.24 -0.23 -13.02
CA VAL A 637 26.77 0.05 -14.37
C VAL A 637 28.25 0.42 -14.35
N VAL A 638 28.66 1.28 -13.42
CA VAL A 638 30.05 1.73 -13.24
C VAL A 638 30.43 1.53 -11.78
N ASP A 639 31.58 0.89 -11.54
CA ASP A 639 32.13 0.71 -10.20
C ASP A 639 32.71 2.02 -9.67
N ASP A 640 32.71 2.18 -8.35
CA ASP A 640 33.38 3.31 -7.71
C ASP A 640 34.89 3.22 -7.95
N PRO A 641 35.50 4.20 -8.66
CA PRO A 641 36.92 4.15 -9.02
C PRO A 641 37.85 4.30 -7.81
N PHE A 642 37.33 4.68 -6.64
CA PHE A 642 38.10 4.92 -5.42
C PHE A 642 37.81 3.91 -4.30
N LEU A 643 36.88 2.96 -4.52
CA LEU A 643 36.73 1.79 -3.65
C LEU A 643 37.66 0.66 -4.13
N GLY A 644 38.64 0.31 -3.29
CA GLY A 644 39.63 -0.74 -3.53
C GLY A 644 39.36 -2.04 -2.78
#